data_AF-A0A954YP43-F1
#
_entry.id   AF-A0A954YP43-F1
#
_cell.length_a   1.000
_cell.length_b   1.000
_cell.length_c   1.000
_cell.angle_alpha   90.00
_cell.angle_beta   90.00
_cell.angle_gamma   90.00
#
_symmetry.space_group_name_H-M   'P 1'
#
loop_
_entity.id
_entity.type
_entity.pdbx_description
1 polymer ?
#
loop_
_entity_poly.entity_id
_entity_poly.type
_entity_poly.pdbx_seq_one_letter_code
_entity_poly.pdbx_strand_id
1 'polypeptide(L)'
;MRIKSTALLVTLICALPAAAFDPIAGDYSRDNPLHIRVMAYNTQRNFISTPSTDDAFNRILVAIDPDVIVFEEIETNVAQSTMIARLNAVLPPPSGSWQVQFGLTGGIRTVLASRFPLADTRTDTIPAAGTRGVTIGRIDLPNAIYADDIYIMGVHLKAFSGSEEDADRQQSADAITNWLADARGVPRPSGNNIVLPNGTPMIVLGDFNLVGPSPQPALTLINGDIQNEVTYGPDVKGDWDNTDMGDLMPADPFTSDTDTWPSTSTNPSSRLDRFIYTDSSTVVANSFVLNTLTMNGAALAGTGLFSNDTTTSSTADHLPIVMDIEIVQDCNENSIPDEVEIAAGSATDCNANMIPDDCEALDDCNNNGIADLCDIANEQSFDCNNNIVPDECEPLADCNANGVQDICDIAAGTSSDCNHNDVPDLCELILGADDCNNNNIPDECEPDEDCNNNGTQDICDIANETSIDCDGNGVPDSCELDGIDDVVVLASDFETQFPPVGWSANGLWHGSTDCPRTNSCDPVTWAYFGDDSVCNFATGLTEVGVMSAPQVTIPSGAISATLTYCSAYNGEGGNANGSGFDWAYVTVNGAEVDDAGADGVQNTWEVRTVNLNAYIGQTINLEWHFDSRDGSANTGLGWQVDNIELIAPTPAERDCNENGTLDSCEIASGSSNDCNLDGIPDECSPDCNANTIPDVCDAAALLTGQPEDNERCLGGDANFSVTVTEPSATIQWFKGATPLANGGSISGATSDNLTITNVGISDEGSYRCVVTDGCIVATSEAATLEVAGTAATITNQPEVFIERCAGADVSFSIGANGSQPLHYEWRKDGQPFGAPDAPTLNLLNVSTDDTGDYTCLVSNACGSELSAVGELAVGGGVFTQHPTDQCVETGATVVLHASATGSGFFWAWTKDGLGVTNGGQISGATTGTLTITNVTPANAGEYIAYAYNTSPLCFNGSNEAALTVDACNPCPTPGDFDDDGDIDLADVQIFVECFDENIFLKPACECVNLNPGSPVIDLADWEVFAPLLTGP
;
A
#
# COMPACT_ATOMS: atom_id res chain seq x y z
N MET A 1 -39.14 -6.14 -25.65
CA MET A 1 -39.41 -5.42 -26.92
C MET A 1 -39.93 -4.00 -26.62
N ARG A 2 -39.02 -3.02 -26.56
CA ARG A 2 -39.22 -1.58 -26.85
C ARG A 2 -37.82 -0.94 -26.88
N ILE A 3 -37.45 -0.37 -28.03
CA ILE A 3 -36.14 0.21 -28.34
C ILE A 3 -36.23 1.75 -28.22
N LYS A 4 -35.24 2.37 -27.58
CA LYS A 4 -34.86 3.80 -27.68
C LYS A 4 -33.32 3.84 -27.63
N SER A 5 -32.60 3.73 -28.74
CA SER A 5 -32.11 4.80 -29.62
C SER A 5 -31.27 5.86 -28.89
N THR A 6 -29.93 5.80 -28.99
CA THR A 6 -29.07 6.67 -29.86
C THR A 6 -27.57 6.54 -29.50
N ALA A 7 -27.18 5.88 -28.39
CA ALA A 7 -25.76 5.72 -28.00
C ALA A 7 -25.04 4.49 -28.59
N LEU A 8 -25.77 3.51 -29.12
CA LEU A 8 -25.22 2.21 -29.54
C LEU A 8 -24.60 2.20 -30.96
N LEU A 9 -24.31 3.36 -31.56
CA LEU A 9 -23.70 3.42 -32.90
C LEU A 9 -22.18 3.66 -32.87
N VAL A 10 -21.61 4.06 -31.73
CA VAL A 10 -20.16 4.29 -31.61
C VAL A 10 -19.42 3.04 -31.13
N THR A 11 -20.03 2.23 -30.25
CA THR A 11 -19.38 1.03 -29.67
C THR A 11 -19.39 -0.19 -30.60
N LEU A 12 -20.10 -0.17 -31.72
CA LEU A 12 -20.16 -1.33 -32.65
C LEU A 12 -19.11 -1.28 -33.78
N ILE A 13 -18.17 -0.32 -33.74
CA ILE A 13 -17.10 -0.21 -34.75
C ILE A 13 -15.75 -0.78 -34.23
N CYS A 14 -15.55 -0.97 -32.92
CA CYS A 14 -14.27 -1.46 -32.37
C CYS A 14 -14.20 -2.98 -32.09
N ALA A 15 -15.07 -3.81 -32.67
CA ALA A 15 -15.04 -5.26 -32.46
C ALA A 15 -14.96 -6.09 -33.77
N LEU A 16 -14.41 -5.50 -34.83
CA LEU A 16 -13.87 -6.24 -35.96
C LEU A 16 -12.45 -5.73 -36.20
N PRO A 17 -11.45 -6.60 -36.42
CA PRO A 17 -10.14 -6.12 -36.86
C PRO A 17 -10.36 -5.28 -38.12
N ALA A 18 -9.86 -4.04 -38.13
CA ALA A 18 -9.80 -3.26 -39.36
C ALA A 18 -9.20 -4.16 -40.44
N ALA A 19 -9.88 -4.28 -41.58
CA ALA A 19 -9.34 -5.08 -42.67
C ALA A 19 -8.01 -4.44 -43.09
N ALA A 20 -6.94 -5.23 -43.17
CA ALA A 20 -5.64 -4.71 -43.54
C ALA A 20 -5.68 -4.20 -44.99
N PHE A 21 -5.05 -3.06 -45.25
CA PHE A 21 -4.86 -2.51 -46.59
C PHE A 21 -4.22 -3.58 -47.50
N ASP A 22 -5.00 -4.14 -48.42
CA ASP A 22 -4.57 -5.14 -49.39
C ASP A 22 -5.16 -4.80 -50.77
N PRO A 23 -4.55 -3.84 -51.47
CA PRO A 23 -5.07 -3.37 -52.74
C PRO A 23 -5.01 -4.45 -53.85
N ILE A 24 -4.21 -5.52 -53.67
CA ILE A 24 -4.15 -6.67 -54.60
C ILE A 24 -5.40 -7.56 -54.43
N ALA A 25 -5.91 -7.68 -53.21
CA ALA A 25 -7.19 -8.32 -52.92
C ALA A 25 -8.40 -7.43 -53.26
N GLY A 26 -8.17 -6.15 -53.57
CA GLY A 26 -9.23 -5.16 -53.79
C GLY A 26 -9.78 -4.61 -52.47
N ASP A 27 -8.98 -4.64 -51.41
CA ASP A 27 -9.28 -3.96 -50.16
C ASP A 27 -8.47 -2.68 -50.08
N TYR A 28 -9.15 -1.54 -50.22
CA TYR A 28 -8.56 -0.22 -50.07
C TYR A 28 -8.90 0.39 -48.71
N SER A 29 -9.38 -0.37 -47.71
CA SER A 29 -9.60 0.18 -46.37
C SER A 29 -8.29 0.74 -45.77
N ARG A 30 -8.44 1.69 -44.84
CA ARG A 30 -7.29 2.29 -44.14
C ARG A 30 -6.85 1.34 -43.04
N ASP A 31 -5.55 1.15 -42.88
CA ASP A 31 -4.98 0.38 -41.77
C ASP A 31 -5.33 1.01 -40.41
N ASN A 32 -5.39 2.34 -40.36
CA ASN A 32 -5.80 3.12 -39.19
C ASN A 32 -6.93 4.08 -39.60
N PRO A 33 -8.08 4.10 -38.89
CA PRO A 33 -9.17 5.01 -39.19
C PRO A 33 -8.81 6.50 -39.00
N LEU A 34 -7.71 6.82 -38.31
CA LEU A 34 -7.19 8.17 -38.13
C LEU A 34 -6.31 8.66 -39.29
N HIS A 35 -5.91 7.79 -40.22
CA HIS A 35 -5.15 8.26 -41.39
C HIS A 35 -6.01 9.18 -42.26
N ILE A 36 -5.46 10.34 -42.63
CA ILE A 36 -6.10 11.23 -43.59
C ILE A 36 -5.77 10.77 -45.00
N ARG A 37 -6.80 10.41 -45.77
CA ARG A 37 -6.62 9.96 -47.16
C ARG A 37 -6.74 11.12 -48.15
N VAL A 38 -5.65 11.37 -48.86
CA VAL A 38 -5.53 12.44 -49.86
C VAL A 38 -5.43 11.85 -51.27
N MET A 39 -6.27 12.32 -52.18
CA MET A 39 -6.35 11.87 -53.57
C MET A 39 -6.06 13.03 -54.53
N ALA A 40 -5.19 12.82 -55.52
CA ALA A 40 -5.13 13.67 -56.71
C ALA A 40 -5.81 12.95 -57.87
N TYR A 41 -6.67 13.65 -58.59
CA TYR A 41 -7.43 13.06 -59.68
C TYR A 41 -7.60 14.02 -60.87
N ASN A 42 -6.74 13.80 -61.87
CA ASN A 42 -6.86 14.49 -63.14
C ASN A 42 -7.97 13.86 -63.99
N THR A 43 -9.11 14.54 -64.03
CA THR A 43 -10.34 14.01 -64.60
C THR A 43 -10.58 14.48 -66.02
N GLN A 44 -11.39 13.74 -66.77
CA GLN A 44 -11.80 14.17 -68.10
C GLN A 44 -12.79 15.36 -68.02
N ARG A 45 -12.29 16.59 -68.10
CA ARG A 45 -12.92 17.94 -68.28
C ARG A 45 -14.40 18.21 -67.93
N ASN A 46 -15.31 17.32 -68.33
CA ASN A 46 -16.76 17.42 -68.14
C ASN A 46 -17.38 16.21 -67.41
N PHE A 47 -16.59 15.38 -66.74
CA PHE A 47 -17.06 14.11 -66.15
C PHE A 47 -18.25 14.27 -65.19
N ILE A 48 -18.32 15.38 -64.42
CA ILE A 48 -19.42 15.69 -63.48
C ILE A 48 -20.72 16.09 -64.19
N SER A 49 -20.61 16.56 -65.43
CA SER A 49 -21.75 17.03 -66.22
C SER A 49 -22.27 16.00 -67.23
N THR A 50 -21.60 14.84 -67.35
CA THR A 50 -21.87 13.83 -68.38
C THR A 50 -22.41 12.55 -67.74
N PRO A 51 -23.70 12.20 -67.91
CA PRO A 51 -24.30 11.03 -67.25
C PRO A 51 -23.66 9.68 -67.57
N SER A 52 -22.98 9.54 -68.72
CA SER A 52 -22.34 8.28 -69.12
C SER A 52 -21.04 7.97 -68.38
N THR A 53 -20.48 8.95 -67.66
CA THR A 53 -19.22 8.85 -66.92
C THR A 53 -19.46 8.87 -65.41
N ASP A 54 -20.63 9.32 -64.97
CA ASP A 54 -21.06 9.49 -63.57
C ASP A 54 -20.97 8.18 -62.77
N ASP A 55 -21.37 7.05 -63.37
CA ASP A 55 -21.36 5.75 -62.68
C ASP A 55 -19.94 5.28 -62.34
N ALA A 56 -18.98 5.46 -63.24
CA ALA A 56 -17.58 5.09 -63.00
C ALA A 56 -16.95 6.01 -61.95
N PHE A 57 -17.28 7.30 -61.98
CA PHE A 57 -16.80 8.27 -61.01
C PHE A 57 -17.28 7.93 -59.60
N ASN A 58 -18.56 7.62 -59.46
CA ASN A 58 -19.15 7.25 -58.17
C ASN A 58 -18.50 5.98 -57.60
N ARG A 59 -18.26 4.97 -58.45
CA ARG A 59 -17.58 3.74 -58.02
C ARG A 59 -16.15 4.00 -57.56
N ILE A 60 -15.38 4.81 -58.30
CA ILE A 60 -13.99 5.16 -57.93
C ILE A 60 -13.96 5.85 -56.57
N LEU A 61 -14.82 6.85 -56.37
CA LEU A 61 -14.86 7.57 -55.10
C LEU A 61 -15.30 6.68 -53.94
N VAL A 62 -16.31 5.83 -54.12
CA VAL A 62 -16.74 4.89 -53.08
C VAL A 62 -15.67 3.85 -52.76
N ALA A 63 -14.92 3.39 -53.77
CA ALA A 63 -13.85 2.40 -53.57
C ALA A 63 -12.62 2.99 -52.85
N ILE A 64 -12.26 4.24 -53.15
CA ILE A 64 -11.10 4.91 -52.52
C ILE A 64 -11.48 5.53 -51.17
N ASP A 65 -12.71 6.03 -51.03
CA ASP A 65 -13.21 6.75 -49.86
C ASP A 65 -12.28 7.89 -49.37
N PRO A 66 -11.88 8.85 -50.22
CA PRO A 66 -10.94 9.90 -49.81
C PRO A 66 -11.58 10.95 -48.89
N ASP A 67 -10.77 11.56 -48.02
CA ASP A 67 -11.18 12.70 -47.17
C ASP A 67 -10.88 14.03 -47.84
N VAL A 68 -9.81 14.07 -48.62
CA VAL A 68 -9.33 15.24 -49.36
C VAL A 68 -9.11 14.85 -50.81
N ILE A 69 -9.64 15.64 -51.73
CA ILE A 69 -9.49 15.41 -53.17
C ILE A 69 -9.03 16.69 -53.84
N VAL A 70 -7.96 16.61 -54.61
CA VAL A 70 -7.63 17.61 -55.62
C VAL A 70 -8.06 17.07 -56.97
N PHE A 71 -9.01 17.77 -57.60
CA PHE A 71 -9.37 17.52 -58.99
C PHE A 71 -8.64 18.47 -59.91
N GLU A 72 -8.15 17.93 -61.01
CA GLU A 72 -7.61 18.69 -62.11
C GLU A 72 -8.47 18.55 -63.37
N GLU A 73 -8.18 19.43 -64.31
CA GLU A 73 -8.86 19.57 -65.59
C GLU A 73 -10.33 20.05 -65.57
N ILE A 74 -10.82 20.61 -64.46
CA ILE A 74 -12.24 21.04 -64.33
C ILE A 74 -12.57 22.27 -65.19
N GLU A 75 -13.59 22.18 -66.05
CA GLU A 75 -14.05 23.31 -66.86
C GLU A 75 -14.71 24.42 -66.02
N THR A 76 -14.50 25.67 -66.44
CA THR A 76 -15.08 26.88 -65.79
C THR A 76 -16.61 26.95 -65.74
N ASN A 77 -17.31 26.10 -66.49
CA ASN A 77 -18.78 26.03 -66.52
C ASN A 77 -19.36 25.19 -65.37
N VAL A 78 -18.55 24.39 -64.66
CA VAL A 78 -18.98 23.63 -63.50
C VAL A 78 -19.09 24.58 -62.31
N ALA A 79 -20.26 24.62 -61.66
CA ALA A 79 -20.48 25.42 -60.46
C ALA A 79 -20.01 24.67 -59.20
N GLN A 80 -19.44 25.41 -58.24
CA GLN A 80 -18.99 24.86 -56.95
C GLN A 80 -20.12 24.15 -56.19
N SER A 81 -21.34 24.70 -56.22
CA SER A 81 -22.50 24.06 -55.61
C SER A 81 -22.88 22.73 -56.26
N THR A 82 -22.64 22.56 -57.56
CA THR A 82 -22.85 21.29 -58.26
C THR A 82 -21.86 20.24 -57.80
N MET A 83 -20.58 20.61 -57.64
CA MET A 83 -19.53 19.73 -57.10
C MET A 83 -19.87 19.28 -55.68
N ILE A 84 -20.19 20.23 -54.78
CA ILE A 84 -20.57 19.94 -53.40
C ILE A 84 -21.77 18.99 -53.33
N ALA A 85 -22.83 19.29 -54.09
CA ALA A 85 -24.04 18.46 -54.11
C ALA A 85 -23.76 17.03 -54.60
N ARG A 86 -22.83 16.87 -55.55
CA ARG A 86 -22.42 15.57 -56.07
C ARG A 86 -21.58 14.80 -55.06
N LEU A 87 -20.54 15.42 -54.49
CA LEU A 87 -19.69 14.77 -53.49
C LEU A 87 -20.51 14.33 -52.26
N ASN A 88 -21.39 15.19 -51.75
CA ASN A 88 -22.30 14.82 -50.65
C ASN A 88 -23.26 13.67 -51.00
N ALA A 89 -23.65 13.52 -52.28
CA ALA A 89 -24.54 12.44 -52.70
C ALA A 89 -23.82 11.10 -52.83
N VAL A 90 -22.52 11.11 -53.15
CA VAL A 90 -21.72 9.91 -53.41
C VAL A 90 -20.99 9.46 -52.14
N LEU A 91 -20.42 10.42 -51.40
CA LEU A 91 -19.62 10.23 -50.20
C LEU A 91 -20.05 11.26 -49.13
N PRO A 92 -21.18 11.09 -48.45
CA PRO A 92 -21.61 12.06 -47.43
C PRO A 92 -20.59 12.13 -46.28
N PRO A 93 -20.13 13.32 -45.85
CA PRO A 93 -19.24 13.42 -44.69
C PRO A 93 -19.99 13.06 -43.39
N PRO A 94 -19.29 12.60 -42.34
CA PRO A 94 -19.92 12.22 -41.06
C PRO A 94 -20.71 13.38 -40.42
N SER A 95 -20.26 14.61 -40.61
CA SER A 95 -20.98 15.82 -40.23
C SER A 95 -20.79 16.92 -41.27
N GLY A 96 -21.77 17.83 -41.38
CA GLY A 96 -21.68 18.99 -42.27
C GLY A 96 -21.85 18.66 -43.76
N SER A 97 -21.00 19.27 -44.59
CA SER A 97 -21.03 19.17 -46.06
C SER A 97 -19.60 19.32 -46.56
N TRP A 98 -19.28 18.65 -47.68
CA TRP A 98 -18.02 18.87 -48.40
C TRP A 98 -17.76 20.37 -48.60
N GLN A 99 -16.54 20.78 -48.28
CA GLN A 99 -16.00 22.10 -48.62
C GLN A 99 -15.25 22.00 -49.93
N VAL A 100 -15.39 23.01 -50.78
CA VAL A 100 -14.77 23.02 -52.10
C VAL A 100 -14.17 24.40 -52.36
N GLN A 101 -12.92 24.46 -52.80
CA GLN A 101 -12.23 25.67 -53.24
C GLN A 101 -11.83 25.53 -54.71
N PHE A 102 -12.29 26.45 -55.55
CA PHE A 102 -11.90 26.51 -56.96
C PHE A 102 -10.68 27.38 -57.18
N GLY A 103 -9.78 26.95 -58.08
CA GLY A 103 -8.69 27.77 -58.60
C GLY A 103 -9.16 28.88 -59.56
N LEU A 104 -8.20 29.47 -60.29
CA LEU A 104 -8.37 30.64 -61.17
C LEU A 104 -9.56 30.57 -62.14
N THR A 105 -10.18 31.72 -62.43
CA THR A 105 -11.46 31.83 -63.16
C THR A 105 -11.38 31.74 -64.70
N GLY A 106 -10.23 31.39 -65.29
CA GLY A 106 -10.03 31.32 -66.75
C GLY A 106 -9.57 29.96 -67.26
N GLY A 107 -10.34 29.33 -68.15
CA GLY A 107 -9.96 28.07 -68.81
C GLY A 107 -10.32 26.79 -68.04
N ILE A 108 -9.30 26.00 -67.73
CA ILE A 108 -9.36 24.73 -67.02
C ILE A 108 -8.80 24.96 -65.61
N ARG A 109 -9.43 24.41 -64.56
CA ARG A 109 -9.12 24.73 -63.16
C ARG A 109 -8.74 23.51 -62.34
N THR A 110 -7.97 23.75 -61.29
CA THR A 110 -7.84 22.84 -60.15
C THR A 110 -8.92 23.11 -59.11
N VAL A 111 -9.32 22.08 -58.38
CA VAL A 111 -10.36 22.14 -57.35
C VAL A 111 -9.90 21.35 -56.14
N LEU A 112 -9.89 21.98 -54.97
CA LEU A 112 -9.63 21.31 -53.69
C LEU A 112 -10.97 21.03 -53.02
N ALA A 113 -11.25 19.78 -52.70
CA ALA A 113 -12.42 19.35 -51.96
C ALA A 113 -11.97 18.67 -50.65
N SER A 114 -12.60 19.01 -49.54
CA SER A 114 -12.32 18.42 -48.22
C SER A 114 -13.61 18.09 -47.48
N ARG A 115 -13.61 16.97 -46.74
CA ARG A 115 -14.66 16.65 -45.75
C ARG A 115 -14.59 17.56 -44.52
N PHE A 116 -13.43 18.14 -44.25
CA PHE A 116 -13.17 19.03 -43.14
C PHE A 116 -13.29 20.50 -43.57
N PRO A 117 -13.44 21.45 -42.62
CA PRO A 117 -13.44 22.88 -42.92
C PRO A 117 -12.15 23.32 -43.62
N LEU A 118 -12.27 24.31 -44.52
CA LEU A 118 -11.14 24.91 -45.23
C LEU A 118 -10.90 26.33 -44.71
N ALA A 119 -9.65 26.60 -44.31
CA ALA A 119 -9.13 27.90 -43.92
C ALA A 119 -8.02 28.36 -44.88
N ASP A 120 -7.63 29.63 -44.78
CA ASP A 120 -6.49 30.23 -45.52
C ASP A 120 -6.47 29.95 -47.03
N THR A 121 -7.64 29.89 -47.66
CA THR A 121 -7.74 29.47 -49.06
C THR A 121 -7.21 30.52 -50.03
N ARG A 122 -6.58 30.06 -51.11
CA ARG A 122 -6.11 30.91 -52.22
C ARG A 122 -6.36 30.24 -53.57
N THR A 123 -6.45 31.07 -54.60
CA THR A 123 -6.59 30.62 -55.99
C THR A 123 -5.28 30.63 -56.77
N ASP A 124 -4.19 31.12 -56.17
CA ASP A 124 -2.82 31.13 -56.72
C ASP A 124 -1.82 31.54 -55.62
N THR A 125 -0.54 31.36 -55.92
CA THR A 125 0.61 31.87 -55.15
C THR A 125 0.82 33.38 -55.36
N ILE A 126 1.68 34.00 -54.54
CA ILE A 126 2.11 35.41 -54.69
C ILE A 126 3.65 35.47 -54.70
N PRO A 127 4.28 35.84 -55.83
CA PRO A 127 3.69 36.20 -57.12
C PRO A 127 3.04 35.00 -57.81
N ALA A 128 2.04 35.23 -58.66
CA ALA A 128 1.28 34.17 -59.35
C ALA A 128 2.19 33.15 -60.07
N ALA A 129 1.87 31.86 -59.96
CA ALA A 129 2.70 30.79 -60.48
C ALA A 129 2.67 30.69 -62.01
N GLY A 130 1.66 31.28 -62.66
CA GLY A 130 1.55 31.24 -64.12
C GLY A 130 1.24 29.86 -64.69
N THR A 131 0.75 28.93 -63.85
CA THR A 131 0.30 27.59 -64.22
C THR A 131 -1.07 27.64 -64.94
N ARG A 132 -1.63 26.46 -65.29
CA ARG A 132 -3.03 26.38 -65.75
C ARG A 132 -4.01 26.49 -64.58
N GLY A 133 -3.63 25.99 -63.40
CA GLY A 133 -4.38 26.20 -62.17
C GLY A 133 -3.53 25.93 -60.92
N VAL A 134 -3.78 26.72 -59.88
CA VAL A 134 -3.37 26.45 -58.50
C VAL A 134 -4.62 26.62 -57.62
N THR A 135 -4.75 25.77 -56.61
CA THR A 135 -5.74 25.91 -55.55
C THR A 135 -5.06 25.58 -54.23
N ILE A 136 -5.39 26.33 -53.19
CA ILE A 136 -4.70 26.27 -51.91
C ILE A 136 -5.75 26.30 -50.81
N GLY A 137 -5.55 25.52 -49.75
CA GLY A 137 -6.29 25.62 -48.51
C GLY A 137 -5.60 24.90 -47.37
N ARG A 138 -5.74 25.46 -46.16
CA ARG A 138 -5.45 24.75 -44.92
C ARG A 138 -6.70 23.97 -44.50
N ILE A 139 -6.54 22.70 -44.20
CA ILE A 139 -7.58 21.79 -43.74
C ILE A 139 -7.58 21.88 -42.23
N ASP A 140 -8.66 22.44 -41.68
CA ASP A 140 -8.88 22.64 -40.25
C ASP A 140 -9.34 21.32 -39.65
N LEU A 141 -8.40 20.58 -39.05
CA LEU A 141 -8.64 19.26 -38.49
C LEU A 141 -9.15 19.38 -37.05
N PRO A 142 -9.94 18.41 -36.55
CA PRO A 142 -10.37 18.44 -35.16
C PRO A 142 -9.16 18.36 -34.21
N ASN A 143 -8.88 19.45 -33.49
CA ASN A 143 -7.76 19.54 -32.52
C ASN A 143 -7.80 18.49 -31.39
N ALA A 144 -8.96 17.86 -31.17
CA ALA A 144 -9.10 16.76 -30.22
C ALA A 144 -8.54 15.42 -30.75
N ILE A 145 -8.16 15.37 -32.03
CA ILE A 145 -7.72 14.15 -32.72
C ILE A 145 -6.38 14.39 -33.42
N TYR A 146 -6.16 15.57 -34.01
CA TYR A 146 -4.95 15.89 -34.75
C TYR A 146 -4.24 17.09 -34.12
N ALA A 147 -2.93 16.96 -33.89
CA ALA A 147 -2.09 18.03 -33.33
C ALA A 147 -1.91 19.20 -34.31
N ASP A 148 -1.87 18.91 -35.61
CA ASP A 148 -1.65 19.88 -36.67
C ASP A 148 -2.72 19.82 -37.76
N ASP A 149 -3.03 21.00 -38.31
CA ASP A 149 -3.79 21.15 -39.56
C ASP A 149 -2.93 20.72 -40.77
N ILE A 150 -3.56 20.33 -41.88
CA ILE A 150 -2.83 20.02 -43.12
C ILE A 150 -2.93 21.18 -44.11
N TYR A 151 -1.81 21.57 -44.72
CA TYR A 151 -1.80 22.57 -45.78
C TYR A 151 -1.67 21.93 -47.17
N ILE A 152 -2.72 22.08 -48.00
CA ILE A 152 -2.79 21.47 -49.34
C ILE A 152 -2.67 22.50 -50.46
N MET A 153 -1.83 22.20 -51.45
CA MET A 153 -1.73 22.95 -52.70
C MET A 153 -1.92 22.04 -53.93
N GLY A 154 -3.09 22.16 -54.56
CA GLY A 154 -3.41 21.47 -55.81
C GLY A 154 -2.90 22.24 -57.04
N VAL A 155 -2.09 21.60 -57.90
CA VAL A 155 -1.43 22.23 -59.04
C VAL A 155 -1.75 21.54 -60.37
N HIS A 156 -1.86 22.33 -61.42
CA HIS A 156 -1.88 21.84 -62.79
C HIS A 156 -0.97 22.74 -63.65
N LEU A 157 0.26 22.28 -63.90
CA LEU A 157 1.23 23.02 -64.70
C LEU A 157 0.87 22.98 -66.20
N LYS A 158 1.52 23.80 -67.04
CA LYS A 158 1.21 23.85 -68.47
C LYS A 158 1.64 22.55 -69.16
N ALA A 159 0.74 21.91 -69.93
CA ALA A 159 1.06 20.75 -70.77
C ALA A 159 1.76 21.16 -72.09
N PHE A 160 2.50 20.23 -72.73
CA PHE A 160 3.27 20.30 -74.01
C PHE A 160 4.80 20.50 -73.92
N SER A 161 5.55 19.84 -74.81
CA SER A 161 7.01 19.87 -74.85
C SER A 161 7.53 20.97 -75.80
N GLY A 162 7.99 22.09 -75.25
CA GLY A 162 8.62 23.21 -75.96
C GLY A 162 9.42 24.07 -75.00
N SER A 163 10.41 24.82 -75.50
CA SER A 163 11.33 25.59 -74.64
C SER A 163 10.68 26.76 -73.91
N GLU A 164 9.59 27.31 -74.47
CA GLU A 164 8.81 28.37 -73.81
C GLU A 164 7.97 27.76 -72.67
N GLU A 165 7.42 26.57 -72.88
CA GLU A 165 6.60 25.85 -71.90
C GLU A 165 7.44 25.25 -70.75
N ASP A 166 8.66 24.79 -71.02
CA ASP A 166 9.59 24.38 -69.96
C ASP A 166 10.00 25.57 -69.08
N ALA A 167 10.15 26.76 -69.68
CA ALA A 167 10.38 27.99 -68.92
C ALA A 167 9.16 28.40 -68.08
N ASP A 168 7.95 28.20 -68.59
CA ASP A 168 6.71 28.43 -67.83
C ASP A 168 6.58 27.46 -66.65
N ARG A 169 6.93 26.17 -66.83
CA ARG A 169 6.97 25.19 -65.73
C ARG A 169 8.01 25.56 -64.69
N GLN A 170 9.18 26.01 -65.13
CA GLN A 170 10.22 26.47 -64.21
C GLN A 170 9.75 27.68 -63.41
N GLN A 171 9.12 28.66 -64.07
CA GLN A 171 8.53 29.81 -63.37
C GLN A 171 7.50 29.38 -62.32
N SER A 172 6.70 28.37 -62.64
CA SER A 172 5.71 27.81 -61.72
C SER A 172 6.37 27.16 -60.51
N ALA A 173 7.42 26.37 -60.73
CA ALA A 173 8.20 25.73 -59.68
C ALA A 173 8.88 26.77 -58.75
N ASP A 174 9.47 27.83 -59.32
CA ASP A 174 10.07 28.93 -58.56
C ASP A 174 9.02 29.62 -57.67
N ALA A 175 7.83 29.89 -58.22
CA ALA A 175 6.74 30.55 -57.50
C ALA A 175 6.18 29.70 -56.35
N ILE A 176 5.98 28.40 -56.59
CA ILE A 176 5.51 27.44 -55.57
C ILE A 176 6.55 27.31 -54.46
N THR A 177 7.84 27.17 -54.80
CA THR A 177 8.93 27.05 -53.82
C THR A 177 9.05 28.31 -52.97
N ASN A 178 8.98 29.49 -53.59
CA ASN A 178 8.91 30.77 -52.88
C ASN A 178 7.70 30.84 -51.94
N TRP A 179 6.53 30.33 -52.37
CA TRP A 179 5.32 30.32 -51.57
C TRP A 179 5.41 29.40 -50.35
N LEU A 180 5.96 28.19 -50.51
CA LEU A 180 6.18 27.27 -49.38
C LEU A 180 7.12 27.90 -48.35
N ALA A 181 8.15 28.60 -48.81
CA ALA A 181 9.05 29.29 -47.89
C ALA A 181 8.42 30.52 -47.23
N ASP A 182 7.53 31.24 -47.92
CA ASP A 182 6.69 32.30 -47.33
C ASP A 182 5.82 31.71 -46.20
N ALA A 183 5.14 30.58 -46.46
CA ALA A 183 4.33 29.86 -45.48
C ALA A 183 5.11 29.45 -44.22
N ARG A 184 6.41 29.17 -44.36
CA ARG A 184 7.32 28.90 -43.24
C ARG A 184 7.85 30.15 -42.53
N GLY A 185 7.37 31.33 -42.89
CA GLY A 185 7.83 32.61 -42.35
C GLY A 185 9.22 33.05 -42.84
N VAL A 186 9.78 32.41 -43.88
CA VAL A 186 11.08 32.81 -44.45
C VAL A 186 10.87 34.08 -45.27
N PRO A 187 11.57 35.20 -44.99
CA PRO A 187 11.33 36.46 -45.68
C PRO A 187 11.49 36.36 -47.20
N ARG A 188 10.45 36.77 -47.96
CA ARG A 188 10.44 36.75 -49.43
C ARG A 188 10.33 38.15 -50.07
N PRO A 189 10.82 38.34 -51.31
CA PRO A 189 10.67 39.61 -52.04
C PRO A 189 9.21 40.04 -52.25
N SER A 190 8.28 39.08 -52.31
CA SER A 190 6.84 39.32 -52.43
C SER A 190 6.14 39.64 -51.11
N GLY A 191 6.86 39.67 -49.97
CA GLY A 191 6.32 39.89 -48.62
C GLY A 191 5.86 38.61 -47.92
N ASN A 192 5.39 38.75 -46.67
CA ASN A 192 4.88 37.64 -45.84
C ASN A 192 3.38 37.43 -46.08
N ASN A 193 3.00 36.69 -47.13
CA ASN A 193 1.60 36.61 -47.58
C ASN A 193 0.80 35.52 -46.87
N ILE A 194 1.49 34.58 -46.24
CA ILE A 194 0.93 33.50 -45.42
C ILE A 194 2.01 33.05 -44.44
N VAL A 195 1.66 32.73 -43.20
CA VAL A 195 2.57 32.13 -42.23
C VAL A 195 1.78 31.04 -41.50
N LEU A 196 2.29 29.82 -41.55
CA LEU A 196 1.73 28.65 -40.90
C LEU A 196 2.46 28.39 -39.57
N PRO A 197 1.83 27.68 -38.62
CA PRO A 197 2.53 27.10 -37.48
C PRO A 197 3.76 26.29 -37.93
N ASN A 198 4.79 26.26 -37.08
CA ASN A 198 5.99 25.49 -37.39
C ASN A 198 5.67 24.00 -37.43
N GLY A 199 6.17 23.27 -38.43
CA GLY A 199 5.92 21.84 -38.56
C GLY A 199 4.59 21.48 -39.24
N THR A 200 3.72 22.45 -39.60
CA THR A 200 2.46 22.15 -40.29
C THR A 200 2.70 21.30 -41.55
N PRO A 201 2.13 20.08 -41.66
CA PRO A 201 2.24 19.23 -42.85
C PRO A 201 1.83 19.98 -44.13
N MET A 202 2.72 20.07 -45.12
CA MET A 202 2.44 20.72 -46.41
C MET A 202 2.55 19.72 -47.55
N ILE A 203 1.52 19.62 -48.38
CA ILE A 203 1.47 18.72 -49.54
C ILE A 203 1.12 19.51 -50.80
N VAL A 204 1.99 19.42 -51.81
CA VAL A 204 1.77 19.92 -53.17
C VAL A 204 1.48 18.73 -54.09
N LEU A 205 0.31 18.71 -54.71
CA LEU A 205 -0.15 17.57 -55.49
C LEU A 205 -0.89 17.96 -56.77
N GLY A 206 -1.00 17.02 -57.71
CA GLY A 206 -1.76 17.16 -58.94
C GLY A 206 -0.92 16.91 -60.19
N ASP A 207 -1.36 17.43 -61.35
CA ASP A 207 -0.70 17.23 -62.64
C ASP A 207 0.44 18.23 -62.88
N PHE A 208 1.66 17.77 -62.66
CA PHE A 208 2.86 18.61 -62.85
C PHE A 208 3.29 18.74 -64.31
N ASN A 209 2.73 17.93 -65.22
CA ASN A 209 3.02 17.99 -66.65
C ASN A 209 4.54 18.01 -66.97
N LEU A 210 5.39 17.32 -66.20
CA LEU A 210 6.86 17.34 -66.34
C LEU A 210 7.33 16.48 -67.52
N VAL A 211 6.91 16.85 -68.74
CA VAL A 211 7.13 16.12 -70.00
C VAL A 211 8.32 16.62 -70.85
N GLY A 212 9.07 17.61 -70.34
CA GLY A 212 10.23 18.20 -71.01
C GLY A 212 11.55 17.47 -70.71
N PRO A 213 12.62 17.69 -71.51
CA PRO A 213 13.94 17.11 -71.25
C PRO A 213 14.64 17.72 -70.01
N SER A 214 14.15 18.86 -69.51
CA SER A 214 14.72 19.52 -68.34
C SER A 214 14.16 18.93 -67.05
N PRO A 215 15.00 18.38 -66.15
CA PRO A 215 14.57 17.97 -64.81
C PRO A 215 14.41 19.16 -63.86
N GLN A 216 14.85 20.36 -64.27
CA GLN A 216 15.00 21.50 -63.36
C GLN A 216 13.71 21.90 -62.62
N PRO A 217 12.51 21.95 -63.24
CA PRO A 217 11.31 22.34 -62.50
C PRO A 217 10.97 21.35 -61.37
N ALA A 218 11.24 20.05 -61.57
CA ALA A 218 11.05 19.04 -60.53
C ALA A 218 12.08 19.19 -59.42
N LEU A 219 13.35 19.44 -59.78
CA LEU A 219 14.41 19.68 -58.82
C LEU A 219 14.10 20.90 -57.95
N THR A 220 13.70 22.03 -58.54
CA THR A 220 13.33 23.24 -57.79
C THR A 220 12.28 22.97 -56.72
N LEU A 221 11.23 22.19 -57.04
CA LEU A 221 10.18 21.84 -56.08
C LEU A 221 10.67 20.95 -54.93
N ILE A 222 11.63 20.06 -55.20
CA ILE A 222 12.17 19.10 -54.23
C ILE A 222 13.27 19.74 -53.38
N ASN A 223 14.28 20.30 -54.05
CA ASN A 223 15.52 20.74 -53.43
C ASN A 223 15.62 22.27 -53.28
N GLY A 224 14.60 23.03 -53.67
CA GLY A 224 14.56 24.44 -53.38
C GLY A 224 15.42 25.36 -54.26
N ASP A 225 16.00 24.86 -55.36
CA ASP A 225 16.88 25.60 -56.29
C ASP A 225 16.07 26.53 -57.20
N ILE A 226 15.85 27.77 -56.75
CA ILE A 226 15.01 28.79 -57.42
C ILE A 226 15.81 29.42 -58.57
N GLN A 227 15.31 29.29 -59.80
CA GLN A 227 16.05 29.76 -60.98
C GLN A 227 15.97 31.28 -61.19
N ASN A 228 14.83 31.90 -60.87
CA ASN A 228 14.62 33.34 -60.95
C ASN A 228 14.60 33.99 -59.56
N GLU A 229 15.76 34.03 -58.90
CA GLU A 229 15.90 34.60 -57.56
C GLU A 229 15.57 36.09 -57.46
N VAL A 230 15.67 36.82 -58.57
CA VAL A 230 15.31 38.26 -58.62
C VAL A 230 13.83 38.46 -58.32
N THR A 231 12.99 37.53 -58.77
CA THR A 231 11.52 37.63 -58.63
C THR A 231 11.03 36.84 -57.42
N TYR A 232 11.60 35.66 -57.16
CA TYR A 232 11.11 34.68 -56.19
C TYR A 232 12.03 34.51 -54.97
N GLY A 233 13.10 35.30 -54.89
CA GLY A 233 14.04 35.26 -53.77
C GLY A 233 15.06 34.13 -53.87
N PRO A 234 16.03 34.07 -52.94
CA PRO A 234 17.11 33.10 -52.99
C PRO A 234 16.62 31.67 -52.78
N ASP A 235 17.46 30.72 -53.20
CA ASP A 235 17.29 29.29 -52.94
C ASP A 235 16.83 29.00 -51.50
N VAL A 236 15.86 28.10 -51.40
CA VAL A 236 15.28 27.69 -50.12
C VAL A 236 14.62 26.34 -50.23
N LYS A 237 14.89 25.47 -49.27
CA LYS A 237 14.18 24.21 -49.15
C LYS A 237 12.71 24.43 -48.87
N GLY A 238 11.84 23.59 -49.43
CA GLY A 238 10.42 23.63 -49.09
C GLY A 238 10.14 23.09 -47.69
N ASP A 239 11.01 22.22 -47.16
CA ASP A 239 10.76 21.46 -45.92
C ASP A 239 11.22 22.15 -44.62
N TRP A 240 10.49 21.91 -43.53
CA TRP A 240 10.62 22.60 -42.23
C TRP A 240 12.02 22.46 -41.62
N ASP A 241 12.59 21.27 -41.65
CA ASP A 241 13.92 20.95 -41.13
C ASP A 241 15.08 21.38 -42.07
N ASN A 242 14.74 22.03 -43.19
CA ASN A 242 15.67 22.50 -44.21
C ASN A 242 16.40 21.36 -44.97
N THR A 243 15.74 20.21 -45.14
CA THR A 243 16.12 19.14 -46.08
C THR A 243 15.33 19.20 -47.40
N ASP A 244 15.54 18.24 -48.30
CA ASP A 244 14.78 18.16 -49.56
C ASP A 244 13.37 17.66 -49.27
N MET A 245 12.35 18.21 -49.94
CA MET A 245 10.98 17.69 -49.82
C MET A 245 10.87 16.25 -50.36
N GLY A 246 10.07 15.42 -49.71
CA GLY A 246 9.70 14.11 -50.22
C GLY A 246 8.99 14.15 -51.58
N ASP A 247 9.41 13.30 -52.52
CA ASP A 247 8.76 13.06 -53.83
C ASP A 247 8.11 11.68 -53.82
N LEU A 248 6.85 11.58 -53.39
CA LEU A 248 6.18 10.29 -53.24
C LEU A 248 5.98 9.61 -54.60
N MET A 249 6.21 8.29 -54.64
CA MET A 249 6.08 7.45 -55.82
C MET A 249 4.97 6.41 -55.64
N PRO A 250 3.69 6.79 -55.63
CA PRO A 250 2.61 5.80 -55.59
C PRO A 250 2.75 4.84 -56.77
N ALA A 251 2.51 3.56 -56.54
CA ALA A 251 2.63 2.52 -57.57
C ALA A 251 1.31 1.78 -57.78
N ASP A 252 1.08 1.31 -59.01
CA ASP A 252 0.02 0.35 -59.34
C ASP A 252 0.31 -0.97 -58.59
N PRO A 253 -0.58 -1.44 -57.70
CA PRO A 253 -0.37 -2.65 -56.91
C PRO A 253 -0.11 -3.93 -57.74
N PHE A 254 -0.55 -3.96 -59.00
CA PHE A 254 -0.48 -5.15 -59.86
C PHE A 254 0.74 -5.14 -60.78
N THR A 255 1.28 -3.97 -61.10
CA THR A 255 2.40 -3.82 -62.06
C THR A 255 3.64 -3.18 -61.44
N SER A 256 3.50 -2.58 -60.26
CA SER A 256 4.49 -1.72 -59.59
C SER A 256 4.89 -0.49 -60.42
N ASP A 257 4.09 -0.13 -61.43
CA ASP A 257 4.32 1.04 -62.27
C ASP A 257 3.89 2.32 -61.53
N THR A 258 4.72 3.37 -61.58
CA THR A 258 4.47 4.66 -60.93
C THR A 258 4.02 5.73 -61.92
N ASP A 259 3.96 5.39 -63.21
CA ASP A 259 3.51 6.31 -64.24
C ASP A 259 2.00 6.52 -64.18
N THR A 260 1.54 7.74 -64.48
CA THR A 260 0.16 8.16 -64.23
C THR A 260 -0.60 8.59 -65.48
N TRP A 261 0.02 8.60 -66.66
CA TRP A 261 -0.66 8.88 -67.94
C TRP A 261 -1.19 7.59 -68.60
N PRO A 262 -2.49 7.25 -68.51
CA PRO A 262 -3.11 6.18 -69.25
C PRO A 262 -3.95 6.75 -70.40
N SER A 263 -4.10 6.03 -71.49
CA SER A 263 -5.25 6.31 -72.37
C SER A 263 -5.78 5.07 -73.10
N THR A 264 -5.50 3.87 -72.56
CA THR A 264 -5.90 2.50 -72.98
C THR A 264 -4.80 1.46 -72.71
N SER A 265 -3.63 1.88 -72.21
CA SER A 265 -2.53 0.98 -71.88
C SER A 265 -2.66 0.43 -70.47
N THR A 266 -2.29 -0.84 -70.28
CA THR A 266 -2.13 -1.46 -68.95
C THR A 266 -0.86 -0.98 -68.24
N ASN A 267 0.16 -0.53 -68.98
CA ASN A 267 1.34 0.15 -68.44
C ASN A 267 1.34 1.61 -68.93
N PRO A 268 1.17 2.58 -68.03
CA PRO A 268 1.36 4.00 -68.33
C PRO A 268 2.81 4.29 -68.76
N SER A 269 3.08 5.50 -69.27
CA SER A 269 4.39 5.78 -69.90
C SER A 269 5.10 7.05 -69.42
N SER A 270 4.47 7.79 -68.50
CA SER A 270 5.05 8.95 -67.83
C SER A 270 4.34 9.23 -66.50
N ARG A 271 5.13 9.52 -65.46
CA ARG A 271 4.69 10.03 -64.17
C ARG A 271 4.51 11.54 -64.20
N LEU A 272 3.25 11.96 -64.33
CA LEU A 272 2.88 13.38 -64.45
C LEU A 272 2.20 13.90 -63.20
N ASP A 273 1.49 13.03 -62.50
CA ASP A 273 0.85 13.35 -61.24
C ASP A 273 1.79 12.98 -60.09
N ARG A 274 1.93 13.87 -59.12
CA ARG A 274 2.89 13.73 -58.02
C ARG A 274 2.29 14.19 -56.71
N PHE A 275 2.87 13.70 -55.62
CA PHE A 275 2.83 14.36 -54.32
C PHE A 275 4.25 14.79 -53.96
N ILE A 276 4.44 16.08 -53.72
CA ILE A 276 5.65 16.68 -53.15
C ILE A 276 5.26 17.17 -51.76
N TYR A 277 5.91 16.72 -50.70
CA TYR A 277 5.44 16.94 -49.34
C TYR A 277 6.57 17.19 -48.33
N THR A 278 6.25 17.75 -47.17
CA THR A 278 7.18 17.94 -46.05
C THR A 278 7.33 16.64 -45.28
N ASP A 279 8.33 15.82 -45.63
CA ASP A 279 8.59 14.53 -44.99
C ASP A 279 9.19 14.69 -43.58
N SER A 280 9.70 15.87 -43.21
CA SER A 280 10.00 16.18 -41.82
C SER A 280 8.77 16.27 -40.90
N SER A 281 7.56 16.37 -41.46
CA SER A 281 6.32 16.54 -40.68
C SER A 281 5.16 15.69 -41.17
N THR A 282 5.40 14.78 -42.12
CA THR A 282 4.36 13.91 -42.69
C THR A 282 4.91 12.50 -42.82
N VAL A 283 4.24 11.53 -42.22
CA VAL A 283 4.52 10.11 -42.45
C VAL A 283 3.52 9.56 -43.45
N VAL A 284 4.00 8.86 -44.46
CA VAL A 284 3.15 8.22 -45.46
C VAL A 284 2.95 6.76 -45.09
N ALA A 285 1.76 6.43 -44.58
CA ALA A 285 1.42 5.07 -44.18
C ALA A 285 1.22 4.16 -45.40
N ASN A 286 0.43 4.62 -46.37
CA ASN A 286 0.14 3.87 -47.61
C ASN A 286 0.08 4.79 -48.82
N SER A 287 0.36 4.25 -50.01
CA SER A 287 0.14 4.97 -51.26
C SER A 287 -0.06 4.02 -52.44
N PHE A 288 -0.88 4.42 -53.41
CA PHE A 288 -1.17 3.60 -54.58
C PHE A 288 -1.64 4.41 -55.78
N VAL A 289 -1.47 3.84 -56.97
CA VAL A 289 -2.12 4.29 -58.22
C VAL A 289 -3.30 3.38 -58.49
N LEU A 290 -4.50 3.94 -58.67
CA LEU A 290 -5.66 3.14 -59.05
C LEU A 290 -5.70 2.93 -60.57
N ASN A 291 -5.42 1.70 -61.03
CA ASN A 291 -5.49 1.32 -62.44
C ASN A 291 -6.43 0.13 -62.65
N THR A 292 -7.69 0.38 -63.01
CA THR A 292 -8.68 -0.70 -63.14
C THR A 292 -8.41 -1.64 -64.32
N LEU A 293 -7.56 -1.26 -65.28
CA LEU A 293 -7.18 -2.12 -66.39
C LEU A 293 -6.25 -3.27 -65.98
N THR A 294 -5.52 -3.14 -64.88
CA THR A 294 -4.56 -4.15 -64.37
C THR A 294 -5.16 -5.01 -63.27
N MET A 295 -6.23 -4.55 -62.61
CA MET A 295 -6.93 -5.28 -61.56
C MET A 295 -7.44 -6.65 -62.02
N ASN A 296 -7.27 -7.66 -61.18
CA ASN A 296 -7.83 -8.99 -61.40
C ASN A 296 -9.35 -9.03 -61.08
N GLY A 297 -10.02 -10.10 -61.48
CA GLY A 297 -11.48 -10.23 -61.29
C GLY A 297 -11.94 -10.27 -59.83
N ALA A 298 -11.09 -10.68 -58.88
CA ALA A 298 -11.41 -10.68 -57.45
C ALA A 298 -11.33 -9.24 -56.90
N ALA A 299 -10.27 -8.50 -57.23
CA ALA A 299 -10.10 -7.12 -56.81
C ALA A 299 -11.19 -6.19 -57.38
N LEU A 300 -11.60 -6.40 -58.64
CA LEU A 300 -12.74 -5.68 -59.24
C LEU A 300 -14.05 -6.01 -58.51
N ALA A 301 -14.27 -7.26 -58.13
CA ALA A 301 -15.47 -7.66 -57.40
C ALA A 301 -15.50 -7.12 -55.96
N GLY A 302 -14.35 -7.12 -55.26
CA GLY A 302 -14.21 -6.64 -53.88
C GLY A 302 -14.46 -5.14 -53.75
N THR A 303 -13.97 -4.36 -54.71
CA THR A 303 -14.13 -2.89 -54.76
C THR A 303 -15.44 -2.44 -55.41
N GLY A 304 -16.09 -3.34 -56.15
CA GLY A 304 -17.23 -3.00 -57.01
C GLY A 304 -16.85 -2.23 -58.29
N LEU A 305 -15.56 -2.03 -58.58
CA LEU A 305 -15.06 -1.35 -59.77
C LEU A 305 -15.17 -2.21 -61.03
N PHE A 306 -15.26 -1.55 -62.19
CA PHE A 306 -15.18 -2.19 -63.50
C PHE A 306 -13.83 -1.91 -64.15
N SER A 307 -13.36 -2.84 -64.99
CA SER A 307 -12.01 -2.80 -65.56
C SER A 307 -11.72 -1.55 -66.39
N ASN A 308 -12.74 -0.85 -66.88
CA ASN A 308 -12.60 0.35 -67.70
C ASN A 308 -12.88 1.66 -66.96
N ASP A 309 -13.02 1.67 -65.63
CA ASP A 309 -13.41 2.86 -64.85
C ASP A 309 -12.35 3.96 -64.82
N THR A 310 -11.06 3.63 -64.85
CA THR A 310 -9.95 4.61 -64.85
C THR A 310 -9.41 4.90 -66.27
N THR A 311 -10.25 4.74 -67.30
CA THR A 311 -9.84 4.99 -68.70
C THR A 311 -10.25 6.38 -69.19
N THR A 312 -9.56 6.91 -70.21
CA THR A 312 -9.91 8.18 -70.89
C THR A 312 -11.22 8.19 -71.64
N SER A 313 -11.85 7.03 -71.81
CA SER A 313 -13.23 6.90 -72.33
C SER A 313 -14.30 6.95 -71.24
N SER A 314 -13.90 6.98 -69.97
CA SER A 314 -14.77 6.90 -68.80
C SER A 314 -14.66 8.16 -67.96
N THR A 315 -13.67 8.31 -67.08
CA THR A 315 -13.65 9.45 -66.13
C THR A 315 -12.30 10.12 -65.94
N ALA A 316 -11.22 9.45 -66.31
CA ALA A 316 -9.84 9.84 -66.00
C ALA A 316 -9.14 10.42 -67.23
N ASP A 317 -8.51 11.59 -67.14
CA ASP A 317 -7.44 11.95 -68.09
C ASP A 317 -6.14 11.26 -67.65
N HIS A 318 -5.83 11.32 -66.35
CA HIS A 318 -4.74 10.57 -65.71
C HIS A 318 -5.27 9.58 -64.65
N LEU A 319 -4.47 8.55 -64.32
CA LEU A 319 -4.83 7.60 -63.26
C LEU A 319 -4.89 8.33 -61.90
N PRO A 320 -5.90 8.05 -61.05
CA PRO A 320 -5.93 8.59 -59.70
C PRO A 320 -4.74 8.08 -58.88
N ILE A 321 -4.13 8.99 -58.11
CA ILE A 321 -3.10 8.66 -57.14
C ILE A 321 -3.58 9.01 -55.74
N VAL A 322 -3.23 8.15 -54.77
CA VAL A 322 -3.70 8.25 -53.40
C VAL A 322 -2.53 8.09 -52.44
N MET A 323 -2.55 8.87 -51.36
CA MET A 323 -1.70 8.70 -50.20
C MET A 323 -2.54 8.72 -48.91
N ASP A 324 -2.19 7.85 -47.98
CA ASP A 324 -2.65 7.89 -46.60
C ASP A 324 -1.53 8.50 -45.78
N ILE A 325 -1.84 9.58 -45.08
CA ILE A 325 -0.88 10.23 -44.20
C ILE A 325 -1.24 9.99 -42.74
N GLU A 326 -0.18 9.78 -42.00
CA GLU A 326 -0.14 9.88 -40.56
C GLU A 326 0.48 11.23 -40.23
N ILE A 327 -0.27 12.02 -39.45
CA ILE A 327 0.25 13.26 -38.90
C ILE A 327 0.99 12.85 -37.64
N VAL A 328 2.32 12.91 -37.70
CA VAL A 328 3.19 12.49 -36.59
C VAL A 328 2.86 13.35 -35.38
N GLN A 329 2.48 12.68 -34.31
CA GLN A 329 2.28 13.28 -33.01
C GLN A 329 3.66 13.27 -32.32
N ASP A 330 4.18 14.45 -31.98
CA ASP A 330 5.37 14.68 -31.14
C ASP A 330 5.01 15.83 -30.21
N CYS A 331 4.12 15.51 -29.30
CA CYS A 331 3.44 16.49 -28.46
C CYS A 331 4.37 17.15 -27.44
N ASN A 332 5.47 16.48 -27.08
CA ASN A 332 6.48 16.98 -26.14
C ASN A 332 7.69 17.65 -26.83
N GLU A 333 7.65 17.79 -28.17
CA GLU A 333 8.66 18.41 -29.02
C GLU A 333 10.07 17.83 -28.85
N ASN A 334 10.19 16.56 -28.45
CA ASN A 334 11.50 15.95 -28.16
C ASN A 334 12.17 15.33 -29.41
N SER A 335 11.52 15.44 -30.57
CA SER A 335 11.95 14.88 -31.87
C SER A 335 11.91 13.36 -31.94
N ILE A 336 11.13 12.70 -31.08
CA ILE A 336 10.76 11.29 -31.13
C ILE A 336 9.23 11.25 -31.24
N PRO A 337 8.66 10.55 -32.24
CA PRO A 337 7.22 10.40 -32.33
C PRO A 337 6.62 9.75 -31.09
N ASP A 338 5.49 10.29 -30.64
CA ASP A 338 4.65 9.84 -29.53
C ASP A 338 4.43 8.31 -29.56
N GLU A 339 4.05 7.77 -30.72
CA GLU A 339 3.87 6.33 -30.94
C GLU A 339 5.14 5.50 -30.69
N VAL A 340 6.32 6.06 -30.99
CA VAL A 340 7.62 5.40 -30.78
C VAL A 340 7.96 5.43 -29.29
N GLU A 341 7.61 6.50 -28.58
CA GLU A 341 7.82 6.61 -27.14
C GLU A 341 6.93 5.63 -26.37
N ILE A 342 5.65 5.53 -26.76
CA ILE A 342 4.69 4.59 -26.18
C ILE A 342 5.12 3.14 -26.48
N ALA A 343 5.48 2.83 -27.73
CA ALA A 343 5.93 1.49 -28.12
C ALA A 343 7.26 1.08 -27.46
N ALA A 344 8.15 2.05 -27.18
CA ALA A 344 9.39 1.81 -26.43
C ALA A 344 9.17 1.72 -24.91
N GLY A 345 7.98 2.06 -24.41
CA GLY A 345 7.66 2.17 -22.99
C GLY A 345 8.39 3.33 -22.30
N SER A 346 8.84 4.34 -23.07
CA SER A 346 9.44 5.57 -22.55
C SER A 346 8.43 6.68 -22.29
N ALA A 347 7.21 6.55 -22.81
CA ALA A 347 6.05 7.36 -22.48
C ALA A 347 4.84 6.45 -22.17
N THR A 348 3.94 6.93 -21.32
CA THR A 348 2.70 6.24 -20.96
C THR A 348 1.56 6.76 -21.86
N ASP A 349 0.67 5.88 -22.31
CA ASP A 349 -0.58 6.23 -23.03
C ASP A 349 -1.69 5.29 -22.53
N CYS A 350 -2.43 5.74 -21.52
CA CYS A 350 -3.40 4.90 -20.82
C CYS A 350 -4.78 4.92 -21.44
N ASN A 351 -5.12 5.97 -22.18
CA ASN A 351 -6.38 6.06 -22.91
C ASN A 351 -6.28 5.43 -24.33
N ALA A 352 -5.08 4.96 -24.70
CA ALA A 352 -4.74 4.28 -25.95
C ALA A 352 -5.06 5.11 -27.20
N ASN A 353 -4.94 6.44 -27.11
CA ASN A 353 -5.15 7.36 -28.22
C ASN A 353 -3.87 7.60 -29.05
N MET A 354 -2.75 6.97 -28.67
CA MET A 354 -1.41 7.09 -29.26
C MET A 354 -0.71 8.44 -28.99
N ILE A 355 -1.14 9.16 -27.94
CA ILE A 355 -0.53 10.38 -27.41
C ILE A 355 0.01 10.07 -25.99
N PRO A 356 1.26 10.43 -25.68
CA PRO A 356 1.77 10.43 -24.32
C PRO A 356 0.87 11.20 -23.36
N ASP A 357 0.50 10.58 -22.26
CA ASP A 357 -0.35 11.20 -21.23
C ASP A 357 0.27 12.52 -20.70
N ASP A 358 1.61 12.60 -20.62
CA ASP A 358 2.37 13.81 -20.21
C ASP A 358 2.17 15.02 -21.14
N CYS A 359 1.70 14.79 -22.36
CA CYS A 359 1.38 15.83 -23.33
C CYS A 359 -0.08 16.25 -23.32
N GLU A 360 -0.91 15.45 -22.69
CA GLU A 360 -2.31 15.72 -22.55
C GLU A 360 -2.51 16.48 -21.24
N ALA A 361 -3.42 17.46 -21.26
CA ALA A 361 -3.89 18.06 -20.02
C ALA A 361 -4.90 17.10 -19.38
N LEU A 362 -4.42 15.94 -18.96
CA LEU A 362 -5.20 14.98 -18.21
C LEU A 362 -5.29 15.44 -16.77
N ASP A 363 -6.42 15.14 -16.15
CA ASP A 363 -6.58 15.34 -14.74
C ASP A 363 -5.57 14.40 -14.03
N ASP A 364 -4.72 15.00 -13.19
CA ASP A 364 -3.82 14.34 -12.22
C ASP A 364 -4.19 14.96 -10.88
N CYS A 365 -5.25 14.43 -10.32
CA CYS A 365 -5.89 14.98 -9.15
C CYS A 365 -5.11 14.66 -7.86
N ASN A 366 -4.42 13.51 -7.80
CA ASN A 366 -3.60 13.09 -6.66
C ASN A 366 -2.19 13.73 -6.69
N ASN A 367 -1.84 14.43 -7.77
CA ASN A 367 -0.58 15.12 -8.03
C ASN A 367 0.64 14.20 -7.94
N ASN A 368 0.49 12.92 -8.31
CA ASN A 368 1.59 11.95 -8.30
C ASN A 368 2.45 12.03 -9.58
N GLY A 369 2.03 12.81 -10.57
CA GLY A 369 2.68 12.96 -11.88
C GLY A 369 2.30 11.88 -12.89
N ILE A 370 1.22 11.15 -12.65
CA ILE A 370 0.59 10.14 -13.51
C ILE A 370 -0.87 10.57 -13.69
N ALA A 371 -1.41 10.46 -14.90
CA ALA A 371 -2.79 10.83 -15.15
C ALA A 371 -3.77 9.89 -14.44
N ASP A 372 -4.93 10.40 -14.06
CA ASP A 372 -6.03 9.70 -13.41
C ASP A 372 -6.40 8.37 -14.08
N LEU A 373 -6.57 8.42 -15.40
CA LEU A 373 -6.80 7.26 -16.29
C LEU A 373 -5.69 6.21 -16.20
N CYS A 374 -4.44 6.65 -16.06
CA CYS A 374 -3.29 5.77 -15.92
C CYS A 374 -3.18 5.12 -14.57
N ASP A 375 -3.53 5.86 -13.53
CA ASP A 375 -3.57 5.32 -12.20
C ASP A 375 -4.60 4.18 -12.14
N ILE A 376 -5.78 4.37 -12.75
CA ILE A 376 -6.81 3.32 -12.86
C ILE A 376 -6.34 2.14 -13.71
N ALA A 377 -5.81 2.39 -14.91
CA ALA A 377 -5.39 1.33 -15.84
C ALA A 377 -4.22 0.48 -15.31
N ASN A 378 -3.34 1.07 -14.49
CA ASN A 378 -2.18 0.38 -13.89
C ASN A 378 -2.46 -0.17 -12.47
N GLU A 379 -3.72 -0.19 -12.04
CA GLU A 379 -4.14 -0.61 -10.69
C GLU A 379 -3.44 0.19 -9.56
N GLN A 380 -3.02 1.43 -9.85
CA GLN A 380 -2.44 2.35 -8.86
C GLN A 380 -3.52 3.14 -8.10
N SER A 381 -4.65 3.42 -8.76
CA SER A 381 -5.86 3.99 -8.14
C SER A 381 -7.10 3.22 -8.58
N PHE A 382 -8.17 3.30 -7.79
CA PHE A 382 -9.45 2.64 -8.06
C PHE A 382 -10.43 3.63 -8.69
N ASP A 383 -11.26 3.17 -9.62
CA ASP A 383 -12.42 3.89 -10.17
C ASP A 383 -13.56 2.88 -10.29
N CYS A 384 -14.40 2.89 -9.27
CA CYS A 384 -15.43 1.87 -9.11
C CYS A 384 -16.75 2.21 -9.82
N ASN A 385 -17.03 3.50 -10.00
CA ASN A 385 -18.22 3.99 -10.66
C ASN A 385 -18.00 4.10 -12.18
N ASN A 386 -16.79 3.76 -12.64
CA ASN A 386 -16.32 3.76 -14.02
C ASN A 386 -16.51 5.12 -14.69
N ASN A 387 -16.38 6.20 -13.92
CA ASN A 387 -16.53 7.56 -14.42
C ASN A 387 -15.21 8.18 -14.90
N ILE A 388 -14.12 7.43 -14.79
CA ILE A 388 -12.78 7.73 -15.31
C ILE A 388 -12.00 8.71 -14.41
N VAL A 389 -12.51 9.02 -13.21
CA VAL A 389 -11.83 9.79 -12.18
C VAL A 389 -11.48 8.85 -11.02
N PRO A 390 -10.21 8.77 -10.57
CA PRO A 390 -9.83 8.02 -9.39
C PRO A 390 -10.68 8.37 -8.19
N ASP A 391 -11.12 7.36 -7.45
CA ASP A 391 -11.98 7.52 -6.27
C ASP A 391 -11.37 8.52 -5.25
N GLU A 392 -10.03 8.53 -5.10
CA GLU A 392 -9.29 9.43 -4.21
C GLU A 392 -9.34 10.92 -4.58
N CYS A 393 -9.87 11.21 -5.77
CA CYS A 393 -9.89 12.53 -6.39
C CYS A 393 -11.27 13.11 -6.61
N GLU A 394 -12.27 12.28 -6.41
CA GLU A 394 -13.63 12.72 -6.40
C GLU A 394 -13.94 13.42 -5.07
N PRO A 395 -14.77 14.47 -5.08
CA PRO A 395 -15.20 15.12 -3.85
C PRO A 395 -16.06 14.13 -3.05
N LEU A 396 -15.39 13.43 -2.14
CA LEU A 396 -15.85 12.38 -1.24
C LEU A 396 -17.35 12.41 -0.95
N ALA A 397 -18.09 11.55 -1.66
CA ALA A 397 -19.03 10.65 -1.00
C ALA A 397 -18.22 9.39 -0.67
N ASP A 398 -17.35 9.51 0.34
CA ASP A 398 -16.80 8.38 1.10
C ASP A 398 -17.20 8.72 2.53
N CYS A 399 -18.46 8.46 2.82
CA CYS A 399 -19.04 8.84 4.09
C CYS A 399 -18.43 7.99 5.22
N ASN A 400 -18.10 6.73 4.92
CA ASN A 400 -17.67 5.74 5.90
C ASN A 400 -16.16 5.83 6.19
N ALA A 401 -15.46 6.69 5.45
CA ALA A 401 -14.04 6.99 5.55
C ALA A 401 -13.16 5.73 5.46
N ASN A 402 -13.63 4.71 4.76
CA ASN A 402 -12.89 3.46 4.53
C ASN A 402 -11.84 3.61 3.42
N GLY A 403 -11.82 4.78 2.74
CA GLY A 403 -10.91 5.08 1.64
C GLY A 403 -11.39 4.53 0.29
N VAL A 404 -12.65 4.11 0.22
CA VAL A 404 -13.37 3.60 -0.95
C VAL A 404 -14.62 4.46 -1.12
N GLN A 405 -14.95 4.86 -2.35
CA GLN A 405 -16.13 5.70 -2.58
C GLN A 405 -17.42 4.92 -2.30
N ASP A 406 -18.43 5.63 -1.82
CA ASP A 406 -19.76 5.14 -1.48
C ASP A 406 -20.41 4.28 -2.59
N ILE A 407 -20.37 4.78 -3.83
CA ILE A 407 -20.86 4.07 -5.01
C ILE A 407 -20.05 2.81 -5.35
N CYS A 408 -18.76 2.79 -5.03
CA CYS A 408 -17.93 1.59 -5.14
C CYS A 408 -18.41 0.54 -4.18
N ASP A 409 -18.72 0.97 -2.97
CA ASP A 409 -19.09 0.05 -1.93
C ASP A 409 -20.42 -0.63 -2.27
N ILE A 410 -21.37 0.11 -2.84
CA ILE A 410 -22.63 -0.45 -3.33
C ILE A 410 -22.39 -1.43 -4.48
N ALA A 411 -21.59 -1.04 -5.48
CA ALA A 411 -21.31 -1.87 -6.65
C ALA A 411 -20.53 -3.15 -6.31
N ALA A 412 -19.62 -3.09 -5.32
CA ALA A 412 -18.88 -4.23 -4.80
C ALA A 412 -19.69 -5.09 -3.81
N GLY A 413 -20.87 -4.61 -3.39
CA GLY A 413 -21.69 -5.22 -2.33
C GLY A 413 -21.04 -5.12 -0.95
N THR A 414 -20.10 -4.20 -0.76
CA THR A 414 -19.45 -3.89 0.53
C THR A 414 -20.20 -2.84 1.35
N SER A 415 -21.11 -2.07 0.73
CA SER A 415 -22.13 -1.25 1.41
C SER A 415 -23.52 -1.49 0.81
N SER A 416 -24.54 -1.38 1.65
CA SER A 416 -25.95 -1.55 1.28
C SER A 416 -26.54 -0.24 0.74
N ASP A 417 -27.46 -0.34 -0.23
CA ASP A 417 -28.32 0.75 -0.74
C ASP A 417 -29.73 0.16 -0.96
N CYS A 418 -30.51 0.18 0.09
CA CYS A 418 -31.84 -0.43 0.15
C CYS A 418 -32.92 0.40 -0.57
N ASN A 419 -32.80 1.73 -0.57
CA ASN A 419 -33.74 2.63 -1.25
C ASN A 419 -33.38 2.85 -2.74
N HIS A 420 -32.23 2.35 -3.17
CA HIS A 420 -31.68 2.39 -4.53
C HIS A 420 -31.47 3.82 -5.05
N ASN A 421 -30.96 4.72 -4.21
CA ASN A 421 -30.73 6.12 -4.56
C ASN A 421 -29.26 6.45 -4.87
N ASP A 422 -28.39 5.43 -4.92
CA ASP A 422 -26.95 5.51 -5.17
C ASP A 422 -26.15 6.19 -4.03
N VAL A 423 -26.74 6.30 -2.82
CA VAL A 423 -26.08 6.70 -1.57
C VAL A 423 -26.14 5.51 -0.62
N PRO A 424 -25.01 5.03 -0.08
CA PRO A 424 -25.04 3.92 0.83
C PRO A 424 -25.84 4.28 2.06
N ASP A 425 -26.54 3.30 2.58
CA ASP A 425 -27.31 3.32 3.81
C ASP A 425 -26.56 4.09 4.92
N LEU A 426 -25.32 3.71 5.20
CA LEU A 426 -24.43 4.35 6.16
C LEU A 426 -24.19 5.86 5.93
N CYS A 427 -24.22 6.30 4.68
CA CYS A 427 -23.99 7.68 4.27
C CYS A 427 -25.22 8.54 4.41
N GLU A 428 -26.38 7.95 4.20
CA GLU A 428 -27.64 8.61 4.51
C GLU A 428 -27.71 8.94 5.99
N LEU A 429 -27.26 8.03 6.85
CA LEU A 429 -27.19 8.27 8.31
C LEU A 429 -26.27 9.44 8.67
N ILE A 430 -25.13 9.55 7.98
CA ILE A 430 -24.20 10.67 8.16
C ILE A 430 -24.81 12.00 7.68
N LEU A 431 -25.66 11.95 6.65
CA LEU A 431 -26.40 13.09 6.12
C LEU A 431 -27.69 13.40 6.89
N GLY A 432 -28.01 12.60 7.91
CA GLY A 432 -29.14 12.79 8.81
C GLY A 432 -30.43 12.13 8.34
N ALA A 433 -30.34 11.04 7.57
CA ALA A 433 -31.39 10.04 7.58
C ALA A 433 -31.50 9.44 8.99
N ASP A 434 -32.73 9.12 9.36
CA ASP A 434 -33.01 8.53 10.66
C ASP A 434 -32.50 7.07 10.62
N ASP A 435 -31.68 6.70 11.62
CA ASP A 435 -31.32 5.31 12.02
C ASP A 435 -31.41 5.29 13.51
N CYS A 436 -32.59 4.94 13.99
CA CYS A 436 -32.86 5.08 15.39
C CYS A 436 -32.34 3.88 16.18
N ASN A 437 -32.26 2.70 15.56
CA ASN A 437 -31.77 1.48 16.22
C ASN A 437 -30.24 1.33 16.19
N ASN A 438 -29.56 2.28 15.54
CA ASN A 438 -28.11 2.35 15.35
C ASN A 438 -27.54 1.06 14.75
N ASN A 439 -28.34 0.33 13.96
CA ASN A 439 -27.89 -0.89 13.31
C ASN A 439 -27.15 -0.60 11.99
N ASN A 440 -26.96 0.70 11.68
CA ASN A 440 -26.29 1.21 10.50
C ASN A 440 -27.08 1.01 9.19
N ILE A 441 -28.40 0.81 9.30
CA ILE A 441 -29.36 0.76 8.21
C ILE A 441 -30.37 1.92 8.41
N PRO A 442 -30.64 2.77 7.41
CA PRO A 442 -31.67 3.78 7.48
C PRO A 442 -33.05 3.19 7.77
N ASP A 443 -33.82 3.86 8.62
CA ASP A 443 -35.13 3.38 9.06
C ASP A 443 -36.12 3.20 7.88
N GLU A 444 -35.97 3.99 6.80
CA GLU A 444 -36.80 3.84 5.60
C GLU A 444 -36.57 2.53 4.84
N CYS A 445 -35.52 1.82 5.20
CA CYS A 445 -35.18 0.50 4.70
C CYS A 445 -35.54 -0.64 5.64
N GLU A 446 -36.20 -0.29 6.75
CA GLU A 446 -36.68 -1.20 7.77
C GLU A 446 -38.21 -1.04 7.96
N PRO A 447 -39.02 -1.28 6.91
CA PRO A 447 -40.46 -0.99 6.93
C PRO A 447 -41.29 -1.89 7.87
N ASP A 448 -40.66 -2.85 8.55
CA ASP A 448 -41.33 -3.87 9.36
C ASP A 448 -41.38 -3.53 10.87
N GLU A 449 -40.81 -2.39 11.31
CA GLU A 449 -40.70 -1.99 12.73
C GLU A 449 -41.45 -0.67 13.07
N ASP A 450 -42.68 -0.50 12.57
CA ASP A 450 -43.59 0.62 12.96
C ASP A 450 -44.94 0.03 13.43
N CYS A 451 -44.94 -0.51 14.66
CA CYS A 451 -46.10 -1.17 15.24
C CYS A 451 -47.29 -0.21 15.43
N ASN A 452 -47.00 1.07 15.70
CA ASN A 452 -48.04 2.08 15.89
C ASN A 452 -48.56 2.70 14.57
N ASN A 453 -47.94 2.35 13.44
CA ASN A 453 -48.26 2.74 12.06
C ASN A 453 -48.29 4.26 11.85
N ASN A 454 -47.43 5.01 12.53
CA ASN A 454 -47.39 6.47 12.42
C ASN A 454 -46.46 6.98 11.31
N GLY A 455 -45.71 6.08 10.66
CA GLY A 455 -44.75 6.37 9.61
C GLY A 455 -43.35 6.74 10.13
N THR A 456 -43.07 6.44 11.40
CA THR A 456 -41.78 6.61 12.09
C THR A 456 -41.48 5.27 12.75
N GLN A 457 -40.25 4.77 12.64
CA GLN A 457 -39.90 3.48 13.25
C GLN A 457 -40.05 3.57 14.77
N ASP A 458 -40.42 2.47 15.38
CA ASP A 458 -40.69 2.35 16.81
C ASP A 458 -39.54 2.86 17.68
N ILE A 459 -38.32 2.51 17.29
CA ILE A 459 -37.10 2.97 17.94
C ILE A 459 -36.84 4.47 17.75
N CYS A 460 -37.30 5.08 16.65
CA CYS A 460 -37.24 6.52 16.44
C CYS A 460 -38.24 7.27 17.30
N ASP A 461 -39.40 6.68 17.44
CA ASP A 461 -40.43 7.23 18.28
C ASP A 461 -39.96 7.31 19.74
N ILE A 462 -39.25 6.29 20.19
CA ILE A 462 -38.61 6.25 21.50
C ILE A 462 -37.48 7.29 21.60
N ALA A 463 -36.56 7.31 20.64
CA ALA A 463 -35.40 8.20 20.64
C ALA A 463 -35.78 9.69 20.58
N ASN A 464 -36.87 10.02 19.86
CA ASN A 464 -37.38 11.38 19.73
C ASN A 464 -38.36 11.79 20.83
N GLU A 465 -38.57 10.94 21.85
CA GLU A 465 -39.54 11.13 22.94
C GLU A 465 -41.00 11.32 22.42
N THR A 466 -41.30 10.86 21.19
CA THR A 466 -42.66 10.91 20.61
C THR A 466 -43.50 9.71 21.03
N SER A 467 -42.85 8.59 21.34
CA SER A 467 -43.40 7.47 22.11
C SER A 467 -42.53 7.18 23.32
N ILE A 468 -43.12 6.48 24.28
CA ILE A 468 -42.47 6.09 25.53
C ILE A 468 -42.11 4.60 25.38
N ASP A 469 -40.87 4.25 25.73
CA ASP A 469 -40.37 2.88 25.96
C ASP A 469 -39.71 2.90 27.32
N CYS A 470 -40.41 2.36 28.29
CA CYS A 470 -40.00 2.47 29.67
C CYS A 470 -39.13 1.32 30.17
N ASP A 471 -39.21 0.15 29.56
CA ASP A 471 -38.36 -0.99 29.91
C ASP A 471 -37.09 -1.08 29.07
N GLY A 472 -36.97 -0.22 28.06
CA GLY A 472 -35.83 -0.12 27.18
C GLY A 472 -35.71 -1.32 26.25
N ASN A 473 -36.83 -2.00 25.94
CA ASN A 473 -36.81 -3.16 25.07
C ASN A 473 -36.81 -2.79 23.57
N GLY A 474 -36.93 -1.50 23.24
CA GLY A 474 -36.87 -0.98 21.88
C GLY A 474 -38.22 -0.94 21.15
N VAL A 475 -39.32 -1.34 21.81
CA VAL A 475 -40.69 -1.29 21.30
C VAL A 475 -41.46 -0.22 22.09
N PRO A 476 -42.14 0.74 21.43
CA PRO A 476 -42.98 1.71 22.10
C PRO A 476 -44.03 1.03 22.97
N ASP A 477 -44.13 1.43 24.24
CA ASP A 477 -45.14 0.95 25.20
C ASP A 477 -46.55 0.89 24.60
N SER A 478 -46.89 1.86 23.74
CA SER A 478 -48.18 1.95 23.05
C SER A 478 -48.53 0.72 22.19
N CYS A 479 -47.53 -0.03 21.77
CA CYS A 479 -47.63 -1.26 21.02
C CYS A 479 -47.57 -2.52 21.87
N GLU A 480 -47.06 -2.39 23.08
CA GLU A 480 -46.94 -3.48 24.05
C GLU A 480 -48.23 -3.72 24.83
N LEU A 481 -49.15 -2.73 24.78
CA LEU A 481 -50.46 -2.79 25.41
C LEU A 481 -51.34 -3.96 24.90
N ASP A 482 -50.99 -4.62 23.79
CA ASP A 482 -51.78 -5.71 23.19
C ASP A 482 -51.01 -7.06 23.01
N GLY A 483 -50.07 -7.39 23.91
CA GLY A 483 -49.84 -8.77 24.37
C GLY A 483 -49.03 -9.75 23.48
N ILE A 484 -47.91 -10.20 24.06
CA ILE A 484 -46.91 -11.19 23.58
C ILE A 484 -46.15 -10.70 22.35
N ASP A 485 -44.87 -10.40 22.55
CA ASP A 485 -43.93 -10.11 21.47
C ASP A 485 -43.32 -11.43 20.95
N ASP A 486 -43.54 -11.73 19.67
CA ASP A 486 -43.00 -12.90 18.98
C ASP A 486 -41.63 -12.55 18.37
N VAL A 487 -40.57 -12.56 19.20
CA VAL A 487 -39.21 -12.21 18.75
C VAL A 487 -38.70 -13.22 17.69
N VAL A 488 -38.43 -12.76 16.46
CA VAL A 488 -37.77 -13.57 15.42
C VAL A 488 -36.25 -13.52 15.61
N VAL A 489 -35.65 -14.66 15.98
CA VAL A 489 -34.23 -14.80 16.34
C VAL A 489 -33.34 -15.14 15.14
N LEU A 490 -33.89 -15.82 14.12
CA LEU A 490 -33.18 -16.22 12.90
C LEU A 490 -34.21 -16.44 11.79
N ALA A 491 -33.97 -15.89 10.60
CA ALA A 491 -34.77 -16.18 9.41
C ALA A 491 -33.89 -16.36 8.16
N SER A 492 -34.28 -17.23 7.24
CA SER A 492 -33.66 -17.40 5.92
C SER A 492 -34.58 -18.11 4.93
N ASP A 493 -34.82 -17.48 3.77
CA ASP A 493 -35.60 -18.01 2.64
C ASP A 493 -34.72 -18.39 1.42
N PHE A 494 -33.42 -18.09 1.45
CA PHE A 494 -32.44 -18.41 0.40
C PHE A 494 -32.67 -17.73 -0.97
N GLU A 495 -33.48 -16.67 -1.05
CA GLU A 495 -33.89 -16.08 -2.34
C GLU A 495 -32.92 -15.07 -2.95
N THR A 496 -31.97 -14.57 -2.16
CA THR A 496 -31.00 -13.55 -2.60
C THR A 496 -29.66 -14.16 -3.04
N GLN A 497 -29.13 -15.08 -2.24
CA GLN A 497 -27.86 -15.76 -2.50
C GLN A 497 -27.75 -17.05 -1.69
N PHE A 498 -26.89 -17.97 -2.16
CA PHE A 498 -26.55 -19.18 -1.41
C PHE A 498 -25.03 -19.42 -1.34
N PRO A 499 -24.48 -19.69 -0.14
CA PRO A 499 -25.13 -19.54 1.16
C PRO A 499 -25.38 -18.05 1.51
N PRO A 500 -26.40 -17.71 2.32
CA PRO A 500 -26.59 -16.34 2.82
C PRO A 500 -25.39 -15.83 3.63
N VAL A 501 -25.27 -14.50 3.80
CA VAL A 501 -24.20 -13.92 4.63
C VAL A 501 -24.22 -14.53 6.02
N GLY A 502 -23.06 -14.96 6.53
CA GLY A 502 -22.92 -15.60 7.84
C GLY A 502 -23.26 -17.09 7.88
N TRP A 503 -23.83 -17.65 6.81
CA TRP A 503 -24.04 -19.09 6.67
C TRP A 503 -22.83 -19.78 6.04
N SER A 504 -22.67 -21.07 6.32
CA SER A 504 -21.66 -21.90 5.67
C SER A 504 -22.28 -23.20 5.18
N ALA A 505 -21.85 -23.68 4.03
CA ALA A 505 -22.35 -24.92 3.43
C ALA A 505 -21.20 -25.71 2.80
N ASN A 506 -21.24 -27.04 2.90
CA ASN A 506 -20.25 -27.93 2.27
C ASN A 506 -20.90 -29.20 1.71
N GLY A 507 -20.11 -30.02 1.00
CA GLY A 507 -20.64 -31.18 0.29
C GLY A 507 -21.43 -30.75 -0.96
N LEU A 508 -22.62 -31.33 -1.16
CA LEU A 508 -23.51 -31.02 -2.30
C LEU A 508 -24.54 -29.92 -1.99
N TRP A 509 -24.41 -29.20 -0.87
CA TRP A 509 -25.29 -28.07 -0.55
C TRP A 509 -25.03 -26.90 -1.50
N HIS A 510 -26.09 -26.43 -2.16
CA HIS A 510 -26.14 -25.24 -3.01
C HIS A 510 -27.56 -24.69 -3.08
N GLY A 511 -27.75 -23.45 -3.55
CA GLY A 511 -29.06 -22.91 -3.88
C GLY A 511 -29.52 -23.47 -5.23
N SER A 512 -30.75 -23.98 -5.32
CA SER A 512 -31.29 -24.60 -6.53
C SER A 512 -32.64 -24.02 -6.92
N THR A 513 -32.89 -23.93 -8.23
CA THR A 513 -34.18 -23.57 -8.85
C THR A 513 -34.74 -24.68 -9.76
N ASP A 514 -33.94 -25.72 -10.01
CA ASP A 514 -34.11 -26.61 -11.17
C ASP A 514 -34.77 -27.94 -10.83
N CYS A 515 -34.60 -28.44 -9.60
CA CYS A 515 -35.10 -29.74 -9.17
C CYS A 515 -36.25 -29.70 -8.13
N PRO A 516 -37.31 -28.87 -8.29
CA PRO A 516 -38.37 -28.74 -7.29
C PRO A 516 -39.31 -29.96 -7.24
N ARG A 517 -39.85 -30.23 -6.05
CA ARG A 517 -41.04 -31.08 -5.87
C ARG A 517 -42.34 -30.30 -6.07
N THR A 518 -43.41 -31.00 -6.44
CA THR A 518 -44.74 -30.37 -6.65
C THR A 518 -45.31 -29.81 -5.33
N ASN A 519 -45.76 -28.55 -5.35
CA ASN A 519 -46.23 -27.75 -4.21
C ASN A 519 -45.11 -27.36 -3.23
N SER A 520 -44.23 -26.42 -3.62
CA SER A 520 -43.21 -25.82 -2.74
C SER A 520 -43.82 -24.88 -1.69
N CYS A 521 -43.04 -24.61 -0.64
CA CYS A 521 -43.38 -23.63 0.38
C CYS A 521 -43.23 -22.18 -0.11
N ASP A 522 -42.27 -21.87 -0.99
CA ASP A 522 -42.22 -20.63 -1.80
C ASP A 522 -41.29 -20.78 -3.05
N PRO A 523 -40.99 -19.76 -3.92
CA PRO A 523 -41.05 -19.97 -5.36
C PRO A 523 -39.87 -19.41 -6.18
N VAL A 524 -38.62 -19.36 -5.72
CA VAL A 524 -37.50 -19.15 -6.67
C VAL A 524 -36.32 -20.09 -6.38
N THR A 525 -35.73 -20.05 -5.19
CA THR A 525 -34.46 -20.69 -4.82
C THR A 525 -34.55 -21.33 -3.43
N TRP A 526 -34.11 -22.59 -3.27
CA TRP A 526 -34.06 -23.28 -1.97
C TRP A 526 -32.69 -23.90 -1.72
N ALA A 527 -32.37 -24.17 -0.45
CA ALA A 527 -31.18 -24.94 -0.10
C ALA A 527 -31.36 -26.40 -0.54
N TYR A 528 -30.45 -26.89 -1.38
CA TYR A 528 -30.53 -28.21 -1.98
C TYR A 528 -29.24 -29.00 -1.80
N PHE A 529 -29.36 -30.20 -1.23
CA PHE A 529 -28.29 -31.19 -1.19
C PHE A 529 -28.48 -32.23 -2.31
N GLY A 530 -27.83 -32.02 -3.45
CA GLY A 530 -27.92 -32.90 -4.63
C GLY A 530 -27.25 -32.29 -5.86
N ASP A 531 -27.41 -32.93 -7.02
CA ASP A 531 -26.90 -32.44 -8.31
C ASP A 531 -28.07 -32.00 -9.20
N ASP A 532 -28.09 -30.71 -9.58
CA ASP A 532 -29.13 -30.11 -10.41
C ASP A 532 -29.19 -30.68 -11.83
N SER A 533 -28.07 -31.17 -12.38
CA SER A 533 -28.02 -31.68 -13.75
C SER A 533 -28.81 -32.98 -13.94
N VAL A 534 -28.97 -33.74 -12.87
CA VAL A 534 -29.62 -35.06 -12.87
C VAL A 534 -30.77 -35.18 -11.87
N CYS A 535 -31.00 -34.13 -11.07
CA CYS A 535 -31.99 -34.08 -10.00
C CYS A 535 -31.94 -35.31 -9.09
N ASN A 536 -30.74 -35.63 -8.61
CA ASN A 536 -30.51 -36.64 -7.59
C ASN A 536 -29.20 -36.39 -6.85
N PHE A 537 -28.98 -37.10 -5.75
CA PHE A 537 -27.68 -37.12 -5.05
C PHE A 537 -26.79 -38.30 -5.51
N ALA A 538 -26.99 -38.83 -6.73
CA ALA A 538 -26.40 -40.09 -7.20
C ALA A 538 -24.93 -39.94 -7.65
N THR A 539 -24.05 -39.56 -6.73
CA THR A 539 -22.59 -39.50 -6.98
C THR A 539 -21.94 -40.88 -7.10
N GLY A 540 -22.62 -41.95 -6.65
CA GLY A 540 -22.07 -43.31 -6.56
C GLY A 540 -21.03 -43.48 -5.45
N LEU A 541 -20.90 -42.48 -4.58
CA LEU A 541 -19.98 -42.40 -3.43
C LEU A 541 -20.76 -42.05 -2.16
N THR A 542 -20.11 -42.24 -1.01
CA THR A 542 -20.61 -41.73 0.27
C THR A 542 -20.27 -40.23 0.39
N GLU A 543 -21.28 -39.38 0.33
CA GLU A 543 -21.18 -37.93 0.50
C GLU A 543 -21.76 -37.49 1.85
N VAL A 544 -21.06 -36.55 2.51
CA VAL A 544 -21.50 -35.92 3.75
C VAL A 544 -21.42 -34.41 3.55
N GLY A 545 -22.47 -33.69 3.94
CA GLY A 545 -22.38 -32.24 4.00
C GLY A 545 -23.27 -31.60 5.06
N VAL A 546 -22.84 -30.42 5.46
CA VAL A 546 -23.41 -29.63 6.53
C VAL A 546 -23.68 -28.22 6.02
N MET A 547 -24.89 -27.73 6.27
CA MET A 547 -25.25 -26.33 6.15
C MET A 547 -25.41 -25.77 7.57
N SER A 548 -24.74 -24.66 7.90
CA SER A 548 -24.70 -24.09 9.25
C SER A 548 -25.13 -22.63 9.20
N ALA A 549 -26.04 -22.26 10.10
CA ALA A 549 -26.43 -20.88 10.35
C ALA A 549 -25.35 -20.13 11.16
N PRO A 550 -25.36 -18.79 11.18
CA PRO A 550 -24.57 -18.02 12.14
C PRO A 550 -24.94 -18.38 13.59
N GLN A 551 -24.03 -18.13 14.53
CA GLN A 551 -24.34 -18.34 15.94
C GLN A 551 -25.43 -17.34 16.38
N VAL A 552 -26.50 -17.83 17.00
CA VAL A 552 -27.62 -16.99 17.48
C VAL A 552 -27.86 -17.22 18.97
N THR A 553 -28.29 -16.19 19.70
CA THR A 553 -28.58 -16.30 21.14
C THR A 553 -30.08 -16.22 21.36
N ILE A 554 -30.67 -17.25 22.00
CA ILE A 554 -32.08 -17.23 22.37
C ILE A 554 -32.24 -16.36 23.63
N PRO A 555 -33.13 -15.33 23.64
CA PRO A 555 -33.31 -14.44 24.78
C PRO A 555 -33.58 -15.21 26.08
N SER A 556 -32.93 -14.81 27.18
CA SER A 556 -33.12 -15.48 28.49
C SER A 556 -34.52 -15.28 29.08
N GLY A 557 -35.22 -14.23 28.66
CA GLY A 557 -36.60 -13.93 29.02
C GLY A 557 -37.66 -14.63 28.18
N ALA A 558 -37.30 -15.40 27.15
CA ALA A 558 -38.28 -16.02 26.25
C ALA A 558 -39.17 -17.06 26.98
N ILE A 559 -40.48 -17.02 26.74
CA ILE A 559 -41.47 -17.99 27.25
C ILE A 559 -41.45 -19.30 26.44
N SER A 560 -41.01 -19.25 25.19
CA SER A 560 -40.77 -20.43 24.35
C SER A 560 -39.74 -20.11 23.28
N ALA A 561 -39.21 -21.14 22.61
CA ALA A 561 -38.36 -21.01 21.44
C ALA A 561 -38.71 -22.12 20.44
N THR A 562 -39.09 -21.74 19.23
CA THR A 562 -39.62 -22.64 18.20
C THR A 562 -38.93 -22.36 16.87
N LEU A 563 -38.23 -23.37 16.34
CA LEU A 563 -37.68 -23.34 14.98
C LEU A 563 -38.70 -23.97 14.02
N THR A 564 -39.08 -23.24 12.97
CA THR A 564 -39.87 -23.70 11.83
C THR A 564 -39.02 -23.67 10.58
N TYR A 565 -39.15 -24.69 9.73
CA TYR A 565 -38.55 -24.69 8.40
C TYR A 565 -39.28 -25.62 7.45
N CYS A 566 -39.26 -25.31 6.17
CA CYS A 566 -39.74 -26.18 5.12
C CYS A 566 -38.71 -27.22 4.73
N SER A 567 -39.15 -28.46 4.57
CA SER A 567 -38.29 -29.61 4.27
C SER A 567 -38.95 -30.52 3.25
N ALA A 568 -38.15 -31.05 2.32
CA ALA A 568 -38.53 -32.18 1.50
C ALA A 568 -37.36 -33.17 1.37
N TYR A 569 -37.51 -34.35 1.96
CA TYR A 569 -36.46 -35.37 1.97
C TYR A 569 -36.76 -36.55 1.03
N ASN A 570 -35.73 -37.01 0.31
CA ASN A 570 -35.77 -38.16 -0.58
C ASN A 570 -34.45 -38.92 -0.66
N GLY A 571 -34.07 -39.56 0.43
CA GLY A 571 -33.09 -40.64 0.43
C GLY A 571 -33.74 -41.99 0.69
N GLU A 572 -32.93 -43.02 0.94
CA GLU A 572 -33.42 -44.36 1.29
C GLU A 572 -34.02 -44.46 2.71
N GLY A 573 -33.93 -43.38 3.51
CA GLY A 573 -34.51 -43.23 4.84
C GLY A 573 -33.75 -44.04 5.90
N GLY A 574 -33.30 -43.37 6.96
CA GLY A 574 -32.64 -44.00 8.10
C GLY A 574 -32.62 -43.14 9.34
N ASN A 575 -32.49 -43.79 10.50
CA ASN A 575 -32.44 -43.15 11.82
C ASN A 575 -31.05 -43.31 12.47
N ALA A 576 -30.75 -42.48 13.48
CA ALA A 576 -29.53 -42.53 14.28
C ALA A 576 -29.16 -43.91 14.89
N ASN A 577 -30.11 -44.85 14.95
CA ASN A 577 -29.96 -46.19 15.53
C ASN A 577 -29.58 -47.29 14.51
N GLY A 578 -29.26 -46.93 13.27
CA GLY A 578 -28.62 -47.84 12.31
C GLY A 578 -29.59 -48.72 11.51
N SER A 579 -30.85 -48.34 11.36
CA SER A 579 -31.75 -48.94 10.37
C SER A 579 -32.10 -47.94 9.28
N GLY A 580 -31.16 -47.71 8.35
CA GLY A 580 -31.38 -47.01 7.08
C GLY A 580 -30.10 -46.41 6.49
N PHE A 581 -30.14 -46.09 5.20
CA PHE A 581 -28.95 -45.94 4.35
C PHE A 581 -28.54 -44.48 4.05
N ASP A 582 -29.44 -43.50 4.18
CA ASP A 582 -29.13 -42.05 4.05
C ASP A 582 -29.77 -41.26 5.21
N TRP A 583 -29.05 -40.34 5.86
CA TRP A 583 -29.52 -39.59 7.04
C TRP A 583 -29.59 -38.09 6.77
N ALA A 584 -30.66 -37.45 7.23
CA ALA A 584 -30.88 -36.02 7.17
C ALA A 584 -31.40 -35.53 8.52
N TYR A 585 -30.70 -34.63 9.20
CA TYR A 585 -31.04 -34.22 10.57
C TYR A 585 -30.55 -32.81 10.89
N VAL A 586 -31.13 -32.18 11.90
CA VAL A 586 -30.76 -30.86 12.40
C VAL A 586 -30.16 -31.00 13.79
N THR A 587 -29.08 -30.27 14.06
CA THR A 587 -28.46 -30.22 15.38
C THR A 587 -28.43 -28.80 15.95
N VAL A 588 -28.48 -28.72 17.28
CA VAL A 588 -28.17 -27.54 18.06
C VAL A 588 -26.99 -27.84 18.96
N ASN A 589 -25.89 -27.10 18.82
CA ASN A 589 -24.65 -27.30 19.59
C ASN A 589 -24.15 -28.77 19.52
N GLY A 590 -24.33 -29.41 18.36
CA GLY A 590 -23.96 -30.81 18.11
C GLY A 590 -24.91 -31.86 18.69
N ALA A 591 -26.03 -31.46 19.33
CA ALA A 591 -27.09 -32.36 19.74
C ALA A 591 -28.21 -32.38 18.69
N GLU A 592 -28.60 -33.56 18.22
CA GLU A 592 -29.73 -33.74 17.29
C GLU A 592 -31.04 -33.26 17.91
N VAL A 593 -31.69 -32.30 17.24
CA VAL A 593 -32.97 -31.71 17.66
C VAL A 593 -34.12 -32.09 16.72
N ASP A 594 -33.80 -32.51 15.50
CA ASP A 594 -34.78 -32.95 14.51
C ASP A 594 -34.17 -33.98 13.55
N ASP A 595 -34.92 -35.01 13.17
CA ASP A 595 -34.50 -36.10 12.27
C ASP A 595 -35.46 -36.14 11.07
N ALA A 596 -35.03 -35.57 9.94
CA ALA A 596 -35.79 -35.54 8.69
C ALA A 596 -35.71 -36.87 7.93
N GLY A 597 -34.64 -37.63 8.13
CA GLY A 597 -34.42 -38.93 7.49
C GLY A 597 -35.26 -40.07 8.08
N ALA A 598 -35.60 -40.00 9.37
CA ALA A 598 -36.41 -41.02 10.06
C ALA A 598 -37.87 -41.10 9.58
N ASP A 599 -38.41 -40.01 9.03
CA ASP A 599 -39.78 -39.96 8.52
C ASP A 599 -39.94 -40.72 7.18
N GLY A 600 -38.83 -41.15 6.58
CA GLY A 600 -38.78 -41.86 5.31
C GLY A 600 -38.94 -40.93 4.11
N VAL A 601 -39.09 -41.49 2.91
CA VAL A 601 -39.23 -40.71 1.66
C VAL A 601 -40.46 -39.78 1.70
N GLN A 602 -40.25 -38.46 1.69
CA GLN A 602 -41.29 -37.43 1.74
C GLN A 602 -41.53 -36.77 0.38
N ASN A 603 -42.43 -37.30 -0.45
CA ASN A 603 -42.65 -36.86 -1.85
C ASN A 603 -43.20 -35.43 -2.05
N THR A 604 -43.39 -34.65 -0.99
CA THR A 604 -43.91 -33.28 -0.98
C THR A 604 -43.22 -32.48 0.12
N TRP A 605 -43.18 -31.15 -0.02
CA TRP A 605 -42.73 -30.26 1.04
C TRP A 605 -43.62 -30.36 2.29
N GLU A 606 -43.00 -30.26 3.45
CA GLU A 606 -43.66 -30.12 4.74
C GLU A 606 -43.03 -29.00 5.56
N VAL A 607 -43.83 -28.37 6.42
CA VAL A 607 -43.32 -27.48 7.46
C VAL A 607 -42.96 -28.33 8.67
N ARG A 608 -41.71 -28.27 9.09
CA ARG A 608 -41.21 -28.91 10.31
C ARG A 608 -41.18 -27.87 11.43
N THR A 609 -41.42 -28.32 12.66
CA THR A 609 -41.45 -27.48 13.86
C THR A 609 -40.65 -28.16 14.96
N VAL A 610 -39.62 -27.49 15.47
CA VAL A 610 -38.65 -28.00 16.43
C VAL A 610 -38.71 -27.16 17.69
N ASN A 611 -38.89 -27.80 18.85
CA ASN A 611 -38.91 -27.10 20.13
C ASN A 611 -37.49 -26.89 20.65
N LEU A 612 -37.09 -25.63 20.82
CA LEU A 612 -35.76 -25.25 21.30
C LEU A 612 -35.79 -24.67 22.72
N ASN A 613 -36.86 -24.86 23.50
CA ASN A 613 -37.01 -24.29 24.85
C ASN A 613 -35.84 -24.63 25.79
N ALA A 614 -35.19 -25.78 25.60
CA ALA A 614 -34.04 -26.19 26.40
C ALA A 614 -32.80 -25.30 26.21
N TYR A 615 -32.79 -24.47 25.17
CA TYR A 615 -31.69 -23.59 24.79
C TYR A 615 -32.00 -22.09 25.05
N ILE A 616 -33.14 -21.78 25.67
CA ILE A 616 -33.47 -20.41 26.11
C ILE A 616 -32.35 -19.87 27.02
N GLY A 617 -31.89 -18.65 26.73
CA GLY A 617 -30.76 -18.01 27.41
C GLY A 617 -29.38 -18.52 27.00
N GLN A 618 -29.26 -19.33 25.95
CA GLN A 618 -27.99 -19.85 25.45
C GLN A 618 -27.70 -19.37 24.02
N THR A 619 -26.42 -19.26 23.70
CA THR A 619 -25.94 -19.14 22.32
C THR A 619 -25.92 -20.53 21.67
N ILE A 620 -26.52 -20.63 20.50
CA ILE A 620 -26.71 -21.88 19.76
C ILE A 620 -26.07 -21.84 18.37
N ASN A 621 -25.60 -23.01 17.94
CA ASN A 621 -25.16 -23.29 16.57
C ASN A 621 -26.17 -24.25 15.94
N LEU A 622 -26.89 -23.77 14.92
CA LEU A 622 -27.86 -24.56 14.15
C LEU A 622 -27.22 -25.12 12.88
N GLU A 623 -27.31 -26.44 12.69
CA GLU A 623 -26.70 -27.13 11.56
C GLU A 623 -27.64 -28.19 10.95
N TRP A 624 -27.77 -28.21 9.62
CA TRP A 624 -28.47 -29.20 8.82
C TRP A 624 -27.46 -30.17 8.20
N HIS A 625 -27.55 -31.44 8.57
CA HIS A 625 -26.62 -32.50 8.20
C HIS A 625 -27.26 -33.47 7.22
N PHE A 626 -26.56 -33.79 6.14
CA PHE A 626 -26.91 -34.90 5.23
C PHE A 626 -25.73 -35.87 5.09
N ASP A 627 -25.99 -37.17 5.21
CA ASP A 627 -24.99 -38.25 5.17
C ASP A 627 -25.52 -39.45 4.35
N SER A 628 -24.99 -39.67 3.15
CA SER A 628 -25.30 -40.86 2.34
C SER A 628 -24.34 -42.00 2.74
N ARG A 629 -24.80 -42.93 3.57
CA ARG A 629 -23.94 -43.90 4.28
C ARG A 629 -23.55 -45.11 3.47
N ASP A 630 -24.18 -45.29 2.32
CA ASP A 630 -23.75 -46.26 1.33
C ASP A 630 -23.78 -45.67 -0.10
N GLY A 631 -23.26 -46.44 -1.05
CA GLY A 631 -23.27 -46.08 -2.48
C GLY A 631 -24.37 -46.78 -3.28
N SER A 632 -25.39 -47.32 -2.62
CA SER A 632 -26.46 -48.10 -3.24
C SER A 632 -27.71 -47.25 -3.43
N ALA A 633 -28.18 -47.12 -4.67
CA ALA A 633 -29.49 -46.52 -4.99
C ALA A 633 -29.72 -45.06 -4.51
N ASN A 634 -28.64 -44.25 -4.51
CA ASN A 634 -28.60 -42.78 -4.36
C ASN A 634 -29.36 -41.98 -5.45
N THR A 635 -30.34 -42.58 -6.14
CA THR A 635 -31.12 -41.97 -7.23
C THR A 635 -32.29 -41.08 -6.75
N GLY A 636 -32.44 -40.89 -5.44
CA GLY A 636 -33.43 -39.99 -4.88
C GLY A 636 -33.03 -38.52 -5.05
N LEU A 637 -33.98 -37.61 -4.81
CA LEU A 637 -33.77 -36.17 -4.90
C LEU A 637 -32.86 -35.62 -3.80
N GLY A 638 -32.54 -36.34 -2.73
CA GLY A 638 -31.68 -35.78 -1.66
C GLY A 638 -32.52 -34.96 -0.68
N TRP A 639 -31.99 -33.84 -0.17
CA TRP A 639 -32.71 -33.01 0.81
C TRP A 639 -32.83 -31.56 0.38
N GLN A 640 -34.04 -31.03 0.49
CA GLN A 640 -34.40 -29.65 0.18
C GLN A 640 -34.88 -28.97 1.47
N VAL A 641 -34.38 -27.77 1.74
CA VAL A 641 -34.66 -26.96 2.94
C VAL A 641 -34.96 -25.52 2.52
N ASP A 642 -35.97 -24.90 3.12
CA ASP A 642 -36.46 -23.58 2.75
C ASP A 642 -37.18 -22.91 3.94
N ASN A 643 -37.46 -21.60 3.90
CA ASN A 643 -38.22 -20.83 4.89
C ASN A 643 -37.88 -21.14 6.35
N ILE A 644 -36.60 -21.03 6.71
CA ILE A 644 -36.12 -21.24 8.08
C ILE A 644 -36.49 -20.02 8.93
N GLU A 645 -37.09 -20.25 10.10
CA GLU A 645 -37.51 -19.20 11.04
C GLU A 645 -37.40 -19.73 12.49
N LEU A 646 -36.76 -18.98 13.39
CA LEU A 646 -36.71 -19.28 14.82
C LEU A 646 -37.41 -18.16 15.59
N ILE A 647 -38.53 -18.47 16.23
CA ILE A 647 -39.32 -17.52 17.03
C ILE A 647 -39.15 -17.82 18.52
N ALA A 648 -38.86 -16.80 19.33
CA ALA A 648 -38.67 -16.91 20.77
C ALA A 648 -39.47 -15.84 21.54
N PRO A 649 -40.77 -16.04 21.78
CA PRO A 649 -41.63 -15.01 22.34
C PRO A 649 -41.23 -14.62 23.77
N THR A 650 -41.39 -13.37 24.19
CA THR A 650 -41.12 -12.88 25.55
C THR A 650 -42.45 -12.47 26.25
N PRO A 651 -42.53 -12.49 27.60
CA PRO A 651 -43.71 -11.97 28.29
C PRO A 651 -43.75 -10.45 28.12
N ALA A 652 -44.87 -9.92 27.66
CA ALA A 652 -45.11 -8.48 27.64
C ALA A 652 -44.98 -7.89 29.05
N GLU A 653 -44.48 -6.66 29.09
CA GLU A 653 -44.47 -5.74 30.21
C GLU A 653 -45.79 -5.73 31.01
N ARG A 654 -45.69 -5.55 32.33
CA ARG A 654 -46.84 -5.57 33.23
C ARG A 654 -47.21 -4.16 33.66
N ASP A 655 -48.50 -3.87 33.72
CA ASP A 655 -49.09 -2.74 34.47
C ASP A 655 -49.79 -3.36 35.69
N CYS A 656 -49.05 -3.56 36.79
CA CYS A 656 -49.49 -4.31 37.96
C CYS A 656 -50.57 -3.58 38.76
N ASN A 657 -50.63 -2.25 38.67
CA ASN A 657 -51.58 -1.41 39.38
C ASN A 657 -52.78 -0.97 38.50
N GLU A 658 -52.81 -1.41 37.24
CA GLU A 658 -53.84 -1.17 36.21
C GLU A 658 -54.11 0.34 35.99
N ASN A 659 -53.11 1.19 36.15
CA ASN A 659 -53.30 2.63 36.05
C ASN A 659 -53.14 3.19 34.63
N GLY A 660 -52.79 2.33 33.67
CA GLY A 660 -52.58 2.65 32.26
C GLY A 660 -51.19 3.19 31.94
N THR A 661 -50.23 3.01 32.84
CA THR A 661 -48.80 3.32 32.69
C THR A 661 -48.05 2.03 33.01
N LEU A 662 -47.10 1.60 32.17
CA LEU A 662 -46.34 0.37 32.42
C LEU A 662 -45.51 0.51 33.70
N ASP A 663 -45.32 -0.60 34.42
CA ASP A 663 -44.59 -0.64 35.70
C ASP A 663 -43.18 -0.02 35.58
N SER A 664 -42.50 -0.31 34.48
CA SER A 664 -41.21 0.24 34.08
C SER A 664 -41.25 1.77 34.00
N CYS A 665 -42.32 2.37 33.48
CA CYS A 665 -42.49 3.82 33.37
C CYS A 665 -42.66 4.50 34.69
N GLU A 666 -43.33 3.82 35.61
CA GLU A 666 -43.57 4.41 36.91
C GLU A 666 -42.27 4.54 37.70
N ILE A 667 -41.40 3.53 37.58
CA ILE A 667 -40.06 3.54 38.17
C ILE A 667 -39.21 4.60 37.47
N ALA A 668 -39.18 4.63 36.14
CA ALA A 668 -38.37 5.57 35.35
C ALA A 668 -38.75 7.03 35.59
N SER A 669 -40.06 7.33 35.67
CA SER A 669 -40.58 8.67 35.96
C SER A 669 -40.48 9.06 37.44
N GLY A 670 -40.16 8.11 38.32
CA GLY A 670 -40.14 8.26 39.76
C GLY A 670 -41.52 8.44 40.38
N SER A 671 -42.60 8.06 39.67
CA SER A 671 -43.94 7.99 40.25
C SER A 671 -44.12 6.78 41.17
N SER A 672 -43.33 5.73 40.96
CA SER A 672 -43.20 4.56 41.83
C SER A 672 -41.73 4.39 42.27
N ASN A 673 -41.52 3.83 43.47
CA ASN A 673 -40.17 3.48 43.95
C ASN A 673 -39.86 2.03 43.55
N ASP A 674 -38.59 1.74 43.30
CA ASP A 674 -38.05 0.38 43.20
C ASP A 674 -36.75 0.34 44.02
N CYS A 675 -36.87 -0.08 45.26
CA CYS A 675 -35.75 -0.02 46.21
C CYS A 675 -34.80 -1.22 46.13
N ASN A 676 -35.19 -2.31 45.45
CA ASN A 676 -34.34 -3.47 45.19
C ASN A 676 -33.87 -3.61 43.74
N LEU A 677 -34.25 -2.65 42.89
CA LEU A 677 -33.85 -2.54 41.49
C LEU A 677 -34.19 -3.79 40.66
N ASP A 678 -35.34 -4.42 40.94
CA ASP A 678 -35.79 -5.60 40.21
C ASP A 678 -36.77 -5.29 39.06
N GLY A 679 -37.03 -4.00 38.80
CA GLY A 679 -37.92 -3.53 37.74
C GLY A 679 -39.40 -3.68 38.09
N ILE A 680 -39.73 -4.08 39.32
CA ILE A 680 -41.10 -4.18 39.80
C ILE A 680 -41.35 -3.05 40.81
N PRO A 681 -42.38 -2.20 40.61
CA PRO A 681 -42.73 -1.17 41.57
C PRO A 681 -42.88 -1.74 42.99
N ASP A 682 -42.38 -1.01 43.98
CA ASP A 682 -42.42 -1.37 45.41
C ASP A 682 -43.84 -1.75 45.88
N GLU A 683 -44.85 -1.06 45.36
CA GLU A 683 -46.26 -1.33 45.68
C GLU A 683 -46.80 -2.65 45.11
N CYS A 684 -46.07 -3.25 44.17
CA CYS A 684 -46.35 -4.54 43.55
C CYS A 684 -45.49 -5.68 44.10
N SER A 685 -44.58 -5.35 45.02
CA SER A 685 -43.74 -6.29 45.73
C SER A 685 -44.35 -6.75 47.07
N PRO A 686 -44.03 -7.96 47.55
CA PRO A 686 -44.48 -8.42 48.86
C PRO A 686 -43.96 -7.52 49.99
N ASP A 687 -44.88 -6.99 50.78
CA ASP A 687 -44.64 -6.24 52.01
C ASP A 687 -45.39 -6.92 53.16
N CYS A 688 -44.70 -7.75 53.93
CA CYS A 688 -45.27 -8.53 55.01
C CYS A 688 -45.59 -7.68 56.25
N ASN A 689 -45.02 -6.48 56.37
CA ASN A 689 -45.17 -5.60 57.52
C ASN A 689 -46.08 -4.38 57.25
N ALA A 690 -46.50 -4.20 55.99
CA ALA A 690 -47.40 -3.17 55.47
C ALA A 690 -46.91 -1.73 55.69
N ASN A 691 -45.59 -1.48 55.70
CA ASN A 691 -44.99 -0.17 55.83
C ASN A 691 -44.81 0.57 54.49
N THR A 692 -45.30 -0.01 53.39
CA THR A 692 -45.17 0.45 51.99
C THR A 692 -43.74 0.42 51.46
N ILE A 693 -42.87 -0.36 52.09
CA ILE A 693 -41.51 -0.67 51.64
C ILE A 693 -41.46 -2.20 51.48
N PRO A 694 -41.06 -2.73 50.32
CA PRO A 694 -40.92 -4.16 50.11
C PRO A 694 -40.01 -4.85 51.13
N ASP A 695 -40.31 -6.11 51.42
CA ASP A 695 -39.55 -6.93 52.39
C ASP A 695 -38.05 -7.00 52.05
N VAL A 696 -37.73 -6.99 50.77
CA VAL A 696 -36.36 -7.00 50.22
C VAL A 696 -35.59 -5.72 50.53
N CYS A 697 -36.27 -4.58 50.59
CA CYS A 697 -35.66 -3.29 50.89
C CYS A 697 -35.55 -3.06 52.40
N ASP A 698 -36.54 -3.55 53.13
CA ASP A 698 -36.44 -3.65 54.58
C ASP A 698 -35.30 -4.59 55.01
N ALA A 699 -34.95 -5.61 54.20
CA ALA A 699 -33.79 -6.47 54.46
C ALA A 699 -32.46 -5.69 54.39
N ALA A 700 -32.33 -4.75 53.45
CA ALA A 700 -31.16 -3.87 53.37
C ALA A 700 -31.10 -2.89 54.55
N ALA A 701 -32.25 -2.41 55.03
CA ALA A 701 -32.32 -1.58 56.23
C ALA A 701 -32.01 -2.37 57.52
N LEU A 702 -32.32 -3.67 57.55
CA LEU A 702 -32.05 -4.56 58.67
C LEU A 702 -30.55 -4.86 58.84
N LEU A 703 -29.80 -4.98 57.74
CA LEU A 703 -28.39 -5.34 57.70
C LEU A 703 -27.56 -4.27 56.96
N THR A 704 -27.03 -3.30 57.71
CA THR A 704 -26.37 -2.09 57.15
C THR A 704 -24.86 -2.17 57.08
N GLY A 705 -24.24 -3.12 57.79
CA GLY A 705 -22.80 -3.35 57.76
C GLY A 705 -22.50 -4.73 57.25
N GLN A 706 -21.71 -4.82 56.18
CA GLN A 706 -21.27 -6.06 55.56
C GLN A 706 -19.93 -6.52 56.17
N PRO A 707 -19.63 -7.83 56.19
CA PRO A 707 -18.32 -8.31 56.61
C PRO A 707 -17.26 -8.07 55.54
N GLU A 708 -16.05 -7.76 55.98
CA GLU A 708 -14.89 -7.55 55.12
C GLU A 708 -14.03 -8.82 55.00
N ASP A 709 -13.37 -8.94 53.85
CA ASP A 709 -12.37 -9.99 53.60
C ASP A 709 -11.23 -9.93 54.63
N ASN A 710 -10.74 -11.10 55.03
CA ASN A 710 -9.64 -11.24 55.98
C ASN A 710 -8.49 -12.04 55.33
N GLU A 711 -7.32 -11.43 55.19
CA GLU A 711 -6.07 -12.15 54.91
C GLU A 711 -5.26 -12.30 56.21
N ARG A 712 -4.89 -13.53 56.58
CA ARG A 712 -4.16 -13.80 57.84
C ARG A 712 -3.02 -14.80 57.63
N CYS A 713 -1.84 -14.54 58.20
CA CYS A 713 -0.79 -15.56 58.25
C CYS A 713 -1.22 -16.74 59.15
N LEU A 714 -0.70 -17.94 58.88
CA LEU A 714 -1.02 -19.16 59.63
C LEU A 714 -0.85 -18.98 61.15
N GLY A 715 -1.91 -19.26 61.92
CA GLY A 715 -1.96 -19.08 63.37
C GLY A 715 -2.42 -17.70 63.86
N GLY A 716 -2.75 -16.77 62.95
CA GLY A 716 -3.40 -15.49 63.29
C GLY A 716 -4.89 -15.63 63.63
N ASP A 717 -5.55 -14.53 64.00
CA ASP A 717 -6.99 -14.49 64.29
C ASP A 717 -7.75 -13.69 63.22
N ALA A 718 -8.89 -14.20 62.75
CA ALA A 718 -9.79 -13.53 61.79
C ALA A 718 -11.07 -13.06 62.48
N ASN A 719 -11.59 -11.90 62.05
CA ASN A 719 -12.83 -11.32 62.56
C ASN A 719 -13.71 -10.85 61.41
N PHE A 720 -14.97 -11.27 61.42
CA PHE A 720 -16.00 -10.83 60.49
C PHE A 720 -17.11 -10.15 61.27
N SER A 721 -17.48 -8.94 60.89
CA SER A 721 -18.51 -8.17 61.58
C SER A 721 -19.60 -7.70 60.63
N VAL A 722 -20.84 -7.71 61.12
CA VAL A 722 -21.99 -7.09 60.48
C VAL A 722 -22.59 -6.03 61.38
N THR A 723 -23.34 -5.07 60.81
CA THR A 723 -24.14 -4.11 61.59
C THR A 723 -25.62 -4.39 61.36
N VAL A 724 -26.33 -4.77 62.42
CA VAL A 724 -27.78 -5.02 62.40
C VAL A 724 -28.50 -3.89 63.12
N THR A 725 -29.50 -3.30 62.48
CA THR A 725 -30.20 -2.10 63.00
C THR A 725 -31.25 -2.45 64.05
N GLU A 726 -31.83 -3.66 64.00
CA GLU A 726 -32.84 -4.14 64.92
C GLU A 726 -32.28 -5.12 65.97
N PRO A 727 -32.15 -4.73 67.25
CA PRO A 727 -31.54 -5.57 68.29
C PRO A 727 -32.31 -6.86 68.61
N SER A 728 -33.58 -6.95 68.19
CA SER A 728 -34.40 -8.16 68.36
C SER A 728 -34.26 -9.16 67.22
N ALA A 729 -33.55 -8.83 66.14
CA ALA A 729 -33.30 -9.74 65.05
C ALA A 729 -32.39 -10.90 65.48
N THR A 730 -32.58 -12.04 64.84
CA THR A 730 -31.79 -13.26 65.08
C THR A 730 -30.70 -13.39 64.03
N ILE A 731 -29.49 -13.74 64.45
CA ILE A 731 -28.28 -13.78 63.63
C ILE A 731 -27.72 -15.20 63.57
N GLN A 732 -27.26 -15.63 62.40
CA GLN A 732 -26.58 -16.91 62.20
C GLN A 732 -25.48 -16.80 61.13
N TRP A 733 -24.24 -17.11 61.49
CA TRP A 733 -23.10 -17.20 60.56
C TRP A 733 -23.01 -18.56 59.88
N PHE A 734 -22.51 -18.57 58.66
CA PHE A 734 -22.31 -19.73 57.80
C PHE A 734 -20.90 -19.73 57.22
N LYS A 735 -20.32 -20.92 57.03
CA LYS A 735 -19.17 -21.15 56.15
C LYS A 735 -19.65 -21.93 54.93
N GLY A 736 -19.57 -21.32 53.75
CA GLY A 736 -20.30 -21.82 52.58
C GLY A 736 -21.79 -22.00 52.91
N ALA A 737 -22.37 -23.16 52.64
CA ALA A 737 -23.77 -23.47 52.98
C ALA A 737 -23.99 -23.99 54.42
N THR A 738 -22.94 -24.15 55.22
CA THR A 738 -23.03 -24.82 56.53
C THR A 738 -23.14 -23.80 57.68
N PRO A 739 -24.17 -23.86 58.54
CA PRO A 739 -24.27 -22.96 59.68
C PRO A 739 -23.16 -23.25 60.70
N LEU A 740 -22.52 -22.18 61.18
CA LEU A 740 -21.47 -22.24 62.19
C LEU A 740 -22.07 -22.32 63.59
N ALA A 741 -21.36 -22.99 64.49
CA ALA A 741 -21.72 -23.07 65.89
C ALA A 741 -20.55 -22.61 66.76
N ASN A 742 -20.86 -21.98 67.88
CA ASN A 742 -19.84 -21.59 68.86
C ASN A 742 -19.15 -22.82 69.45
N GLY A 743 -17.81 -22.84 69.44
CA GLY A 743 -16.99 -23.93 69.98
C GLY A 743 -15.64 -24.07 69.27
N GLY A 744 -14.65 -24.63 69.97
CA GLY A 744 -13.28 -24.76 69.45
C GLY A 744 -12.65 -23.40 69.21
N SER A 745 -12.18 -23.16 67.98
CA SER A 745 -11.58 -21.89 67.53
C SER A 745 -12.59 -20.80 67.16
N ILE A 746 -13.89 -21.12 67.09
CA ILE A 746 -14.95 -20.24 66.59
C ILE A 746 -15.79 -19.68 67.75
N SER A 747 -16.01 -18.37 67.75
CA SER A 747 -16.90 -17.67 68.69
C SER A 747 -17.68 -16.56 67.98
N GLY A 748 -18.91 -16.28 68.43
CA GLY A 748 -19.75 -15.22 67.84
C GLY A 748 -20.65 -15.67 66.68
N ALA A 749 -20.84 -16.98 66.49
CA ALA A 749 -21.61 -17.54 65.37
C ALA A 749 -23.10 -17.13 65.31
N THR A 750 -23.64 -16.51 66.36
CA THR A 750 -25.00 -15.98 66.43
C THR A 750 -25.01 -14.53 66.94
N SER A 751 -23.97 -13.77 66.61
CA SER A 751 -23.75 -12.39 67.04
C SER A 751 -23.24 -11.56 65.87
N ASP A 752 -23.29 -10.24 66.01
CA ASP A 752 -22.80 -9.28 65.02
C ASP A 752 -21.31 -9.46 64.65
N ASN A 753 -20.49 -10.07 65.51
CA ASN A 753 -19.08 -10.30 65.25
C ASN A 753 -18.71 -11.79 65.42
N LEU A 754 -18.22 -12.40 64.34
CA LEU A 754 -17.66 -13.74 64.30
C LEU A 754 -16.13 -13.66 64.41
N THR A 755 -15.56 -14.38 65.36
CA THR A 755 -14.10 -14.50 65.55
C THR A 755 -13.67 -15.95 65.34
N ILE A 756 -12.62 -16.14 64.56
CA ILE A 756 -11.93 -17.42 64.33
C ILE A 756 -10.48 -17.26 64.81
N THR A 757 -10.11 -17.97 65.87
CA THR A 757 -8.76 -17.87 66.46
C THR A 757 -7.83 -18.98 65.99
N ASN A 758 -6.53 -18.70 65.91
CA ASN A 758 -5.51 -19.65 65.41
C ASN A 758 -5.88 -20.24 64.04
N VAL A 759 -6.18 -19.38 63.09
CA VAL A 759 -6.60 -19.70 61.72
C VAL A 759 -5.61 -20.65 61.05
N GLY A 760 -6.13 -21.76 60.51
CA GLY A 760 -5.40 -22.70 59.68
C GLY A 760 -5.96 -22.80 58.27
N ILE A 761 -5.29 -23.53 57.38
CA ILE A 761 -5.68 -23.69 55.96
C ILE A 761 -7.12 -24.25 55.83
N SER A 762 -7.57 -25.09 56.76
CA SER A 762 -8.96 -25.61 56.75
C SER A 762 -10.02 -24.55 57.03
N ASP A 763 -9.63 -23.40 57.56
CA ASP A 763 -10.51 -22.28 57.86
C ASP A 763 -10.71 -21.37 56.65
N GLU A 764 -9.91 -21.52 55.58
CA GLU A 764 -10.13 -20.81 54.31
C GLU A 764 -11.53 -21.06 53.76
N GLY A 765 -12.10 -20.01 53.15
CA GLY A 765 -13.40 -20.08 52.49
C GLY A 765 -14.26 -18.85 52.72
N SER A 766 -15.49 -18.93 52.22
CA SER A 766 -16.46 -17.85 52.27
C SER A 766 -17.34 -17.94 53.52
N TYR A 767 -17.49 -16.81 54.20
CA TYR A 767 -18.28 -16.61 55.41
C TYR A 767 -19.39 -15.61 55.14
N ARG A 768 -20.62 -15.95 55.51
CA ARG A 768 -21.78 -15.05 55.41
C ARG A 768 -22.65 -15.14 56.65
N CYS A 769 -23.41 -14.11 56.90
CA CYS A 769 -24.34 -13.99 58.00
C CYS A 769 -25.78 -13.95 57.46
N VAL A 770 -26.71 -14.61 58.13
CA VAL A 770 -28.15 -14.46 57.87
C VAL A 770 -28.79 -13.85 59.10
N VAL A 771 -29.58 -12.80 58.89
CA VAL A 771 -30.29 -12.02 59.90
C VAL A 771 -31.77 -12.08 59.59
N THR A 772 -32.61 -12.34 60.59
CA THR A 772 -34.06 -12.28 60.41
C THR A 772 -34.75 -11.69 61.62
N ASP A 773 -35.72 -10.82 61.40
CA ASP A 773 -36.57 -10.24 62.45
C ASP A 773 -37.91 -10.99 62.63
N GLY A 774 -38.11 -12.06 61.85
CA GLY A 774 -39.33 -12.88 61.83
C GLY A 774 -40.27 -12.62 60.65
N CYS A 775 -40.13 -11.47 59.98
CA CYS A 775 -40.85 -11.12 58.74
C CYS A 775 -39.85 -11.01 57.58
N ILE A 776 -38.80 -10.23 57.82
CA ILE A 776 -37.71 -9.91 56.89
C ILE A 776 -36.53 -10.85 57.11
N VAL A 777 -35.86 -11.24 56.02
CA VAL A 777 -34.63 -12.03 56.05
C VAL A 777 -33.57 -11.30 55.23
N ALA A 778 -32.50 -10.85 55.91
CA ALA A 778 -31.34 -10.24 55.29
C ALA A 778 -30.16 -11.23 55.32
N THR A 779 -29.51 -11.42 54.17
CA THR A 779 -28.27 -12.22 54.09
C THR A 779 -27.13 -11.28 53.75
N SER A 780 -26.01 -11.39 54.47
CA SER A 780 -24.82 -10.60 54.18
C SER A 780 -24.13 -11.06 52.91
N GLU A 781 -23.34 -10.16 52.35
CA GLU A 781 -22.32 -10.53 51.40
C GLU A 781 -21.36 -11.58 51.98
N ALA A 782 -20.75 -12.33 51.07
CA ALA A 782 -19.76 -13.33 51.39
C ALA A 782 -18.38 -12.68 51.61
N ALA A 783 -17.86 -12.72 52.83
CA ALA A 783 -16.48 -12.35 53.13
C ALA A 783 -15.57 -13.58 53.08
N THR A 784 -14.40 -13.44 52.48
CA THR A 784 -13.41 -14.50 52.34
C THR A 784 -12.40 -14.47 53.48
N LEU A 785 -12.01 -15.67 53.94
CA LEU A 785 -10.80 -15.87 54.74
C LEU A 785 -9.73 -16.48 53.85
N GLU A 786 -8.64 -15.75 53.63
CA GLU A 786 -7.43 -16.24 52.98
C GLU A 786 -6.32 -16.42 54.02
N VAL A 787 -5.59 -17.54 53.95
CA VAL A 787 -4.53 -17.86 54.92
C VAL A 787 -3.17 -17.83 54.25
N ALA A 788 -2.51 -16.66 54.30
CA ALA A 788 -1.16 -16.46 53.78
C ALA A 788 -0.14 -17.39 54.50
N GLY A 789 0.70 -18.07 53.73
CA GLY A 789 1.54 -19.19 54.22
C GLY A 789 2.68 -18.83 55.20
N THR A 790 3.96 -19.03 54.83
CA THR A 790 5.12 -18.97 55.75
C THR A 790 6.01 -17.76 55.50
N ALA A 791 6.60 -17.18 56.56
CA ALA A 791 7.51 -16.03 56.47
C ALA A 791 8.80 -16.36 55.67
N ALA A 792 9.42 -15.34 55.08
CA ALA A 792 10.69 -15.48 54.38
C ALA A 792 11.83 -15.90 55.33
N THR A 793 12.61 -16.90 54.93
CA THR A 793 13.76 -17.44 55.69
C THR A 793 14.95 -17.74 54.78
N ILE A 794 16.16 -17.37 55.18
CA ILE A 794 17.40 -17.59 54.44
C ILE A 794 17.93 -19.00 54.71
N THR A 795 18.12 -19.78 53.65
CA THR A 795 18.62 -21.16 53.69
C THR A 795 20.09 -21.28 53.33
N ASN A 796 20.63 -20.39 52.49
CA ASN A 796 22.05 -20.32 52.13
C ASN A 796 22.58 -18.89 52.27
N GLN A 797 23.74 -18.76 52.93
CA GLN A 797 24.43 -17.49 53.16
C GLN A 797 25.48 -17.20 52.07
N PRO A 798 25.85 -15.93 51.82
CA PRO A 798 26.87 -15.59 50.83
C PRO A 798 28.29 -15.97 51.31
N GLU A 799 29.24 -16.04 50.37
CA GLU A 799 30.65 -16.31 50.71
C GLU A 799 31.23 -15.18 51.58
N VAL A 800 31.96 -15.55 52.64
CA VAL A 800 32.35 -14.63 53.71
C VAL A 800 33.47 -13.66 53.32
N PHE A 801 34.35 -14.03 52.38
CA PHE A 801 35.48 -13.20 51.96
C PHE A 801 35.95 -13.57 50.54
N ILE A 802 36.08 -12.57 49.66
CA ILE A 802 36.57 -12.72 48.30
C ILE A 802 37.68 -11.68 48.04
N GLU A 803 38.87 -12.13 47.62
CA GLU A 803 39.97 -11.25 47.18
C GLU A 803 40.21 -11.38 45.67
N ARG A 804 40.29 -10.26 44.94
CA ARG A 804 40.48 -10.22 43.48
C ARG A 804 41.39 -9.09 43.01
N CYS A 805 41.95 -9.25 41.81
CA CYS A 805 42.64 -8.16 41.13
C CYS A 805 41.62 -7.16 40.55
N ALA A 806 42.04 -5.90 40.38
CA ALA A 806 41.24 -4.93 39.66
C ALA A 806 40.96 -5.43 38.21
N GLY A 807 39.71 -5.30 37.76
CA GLY A 807 39.23 -5.78 36.46
C GLY A 807 38.67 -7.21 36.45
N ALA A 808 38.56 -7.89 37.60
CA ALA A 808 37.95 -9.23 37.67
C ALA A 808 36.43 -9.17 37.93
N ASP A 809 35.71 -10.25 37.66
CA ASP A 809 34.29 -10.39 38.02
C ASP A 809 34.12 -11.14 39.36
N VAL A 810 33.11 -10.76 40.15
CA VAL A 810 32.78 -11.30 41.48
C VAL A 810 31.27 -11.54 41.59
N SER A 811 30.84 -12.56 42.34
CA SER A 811 29.42 -12.78 42.65
C SER A 811 29.18 -13.17 44.11
N PHE A 812 28.05 -12.69 44.66
CA PHE A 812 27.50 -13.08 45.96
C PHE A 812 26.12 -13.71 45.73
N SER A 813 25.81 -14.84 46.38
CA SER A 813 24.52 -15.52 46.23
C SER A 813 23.95 -15.96 47.57
N ILE A 814 22.62 -15.95 47.66
CA ILE A 814 21.86 -16.48 48.81
C ILE A 814 20.75 -17.41 48.33
N GLY A 815 20.24 -18.24 49.24
CA GLY A 815 19.04 -19.06 49.04
C GLY A 815 18.01 -18.73 50.09
N ALA A 816 16.72 -18.72 49.74
CA ALA A 816 15.63 -18.43 50.67
C ALA A 816 14.37 -19.27 50.40
N ASN A 817 13.58 -19.49 51.45
CA ASN A 817 12.27 -20.15 51.44
C ASN A 817 11.21 -19.22 52.04
N GLY A 818 9.93 -19.47 51.73
CA GLY A 818 8.79 -18.72 52.27
C GLY A 818 7.65 -18.71 51.25
N SER A 819 6.50 -18.16 51.65
CA SER A 819 5.43 -17.86 50.71
C SER A 819 5.88 -16.84 49.66
N GLN A 820 5.48 -17.07 48.41
CA GLN A 820 5.78 -16.17 47.29
C GLN A 820 4.83 -14.96 47.28
N PRO A 821 5.25 -13.83 46.68
CA PRO A 821 6.57 -13.55 46.13
C PRO A 821 7.63 -13.28 47.23
N LEU A 822 8.86 -13.78 47.01
CA LEU A 822 10.03 -13.39 47.80
C LEU A 822 10.73 -12.20 47.14
N HIS A 823 11.06 -11.18 47.93
CA HIS A 823 11.79 -9.98 47.51
C HIS A 823 13.19 -9.95 48.15
N TYR A 824 14.19 -9.48 47.40
CA TYR A 824 15.62 -9.46 47.69
C TYR A 824 16.21 -8.06 47.53
N GLU A 825 16.82 -7.51 48.59
CA GLU A 825 17.49 -6.21 48.57
C GLU A 825 18.95 -6.36 48.97
N TRP A 826 19.87 -6.22 48.01
CA TRP A 826 21.31 -6.19 48.28
C TRP A 826 21.77 -4.84 48.81
N ARG A 827 22.68 -4.88 49.78
CA ARG A 827 23.25 -3.72 50.45
C ARG A 827 24.77 -3.80 50.48
N LYS A 828 25.44 -2.68 50.23
CA LYS A 828 26.88 -2.49 50.40
C LYS A 828 27.11 -1.53 51.56
N ASP A 829 27.94 -1.92 52.51
CA ASP A 829 28.29 -1.16 53.72
C ASP A 829 27.02 -0.68 54.47
N GLY A 830 25.99 -1.52 54.47
CA GLY A 830 24.71 -1.28 55.13
C GLY A 830 23.71 -0.39 54.36
N GLN A 831 24.05 0.09 53.16
CA GLN A 831 23.15 0.90 52.32
C GLN A 831 22.64 0.11 51.11
N PRO A 832 21.40 0.35 50.63
CA PRO A 832 20.87 -0.27 49.41
C PRO A 832 21.82 -0.07 48.23
N PHE A 833 22.20 -1.17 47.59
CA PHE A 833 23.19 -1.21 46.51
C PHE A 833 22.55 -1.07 45.12
N GLY A 834 21.22 -0.95 45.03
CA GLY A 834 20.49 -0.73 43.78
C GLY A 834 20.53 -1.92 42.79
N ALA A 835 20.77 -3.13 43.29
CA ALA A 835 20.82 -4.35 42.50
C ALA A 835 19.42 -4.86 42.13
N PRO A 836 19.29 -5.71 41.09
CA PRO A 836 18.04 -6.41 40.78
C PRO A 836 17.49 -7.21 41.98
N ASP A 837 16.16 -7.30 42.06
CA ASP A 837 15.43 -8.14 43.01
C ASP A 837 15.66 -9.62 42.69
N ALA A 838 16.85 -10.11 43.07
CA ALA A 838 17.35 -11.43 42.71
C ALA A 838 18.25 -12.03 43.81
N PRO A 839 18.28 -13.36 43.94
CA PRO A 839 19.07 -14.05 44.95
C PRO A 839 20.59 -14.01 44.70
N THR A 840 21.07 -13.38 43.62
CA THR A 840 22.49 -13.30 43.27
C THR A 840 22.86 -11.90 42.79
N LEU A 841 23.91 -11.33 43.40
CA LEU A 841 24.56 -10.09 43.00
C LEU A 841 25.82 -10.40 42.21
N ASN A 842 25.93 -9.86 40.99
CA ASN A 842 27.14 -9.96 40.16
C ASN A 842 27.79 -8.58 40.02
N LEU A 843 29.08 -8.49 40.35
CA LEU A 843 29.93 -7.30 40.18
C LEU A 843 30.93 -7.60 39.06
N LEU A 844 30.88 -6.84 37.97
CA LEU A 844 31.77 -7.03 36.83
C LEU A 844 32.90 -6.01 36.84
N ASN A 845 34.10 -6.42 36.42
CA ASN A 845 35.28 -5.57 36.31
C ASN A 845 35.59 -4.75 37.59
N VAL A 846 35.64 -5.43 38.74
CA VAL A 846 35.76 -4.80 40.06
C VAL A 846 36.98 -3.91 40.17
N SER A 847 36.82 -2.79 40.85
CA SER A 847 37.85 -1.81 41.16
C SER A 847 38.08 -1.74 42.68
N THR A 848 39.05 -0.94 43.12
CA THR A 848 39.26 -0.69 44.55
C THR A 848 38.03 -0.09 45.24
N ASP A 849 37.20 0.65 44.50
CA ASP A 849 35.98 1.29 45.03
C ASP A 849 34.89 0.26 45.33
N ASP A 850 34.96 -0.94 44.77
CA ASP A 850 34.02 -2.03 45.02
C ASP A 850 34.31 -2.81 46.31
N THR A 851 35.46 -2.55 46.95
CA THR A 851 35.81 -3.09 48.27
C THR A 851 34.76 -2.70 49.30
N GLY A 852 34.30 -3.65 50.10
CA GLY A 852 33.30 -3.42 51.14
C GLY A 852 32.51 -4.65 51.55
N ASP A 853 31.54 -4.44 52.44
CA ASP A 853 30.70 -5.48 53.05
C ASP A 853 29.35 -5.59 52.33
N TYR A 854 29.02 -6.77 51.82
CA TYR A 854 27.76 -7.04 51.11
C TYR A 854 26.80 -7.89 51.93
N THR A 855 25.54 -7.48 52.03
CA THR A 855 24.43 -8.20 52.70
C THR A 855 23.16 -8.19 51.85
N CYS A 856 22.24 -9.12 52.07
CA CYS A 856 20.95 -9.19 51.37
C CYS A 856 19.79 -9.36 52.36
N LEU A 857 18.75 -8.51 52.24
CA LEU A 857 17.49 -8.64 52.99
C LEU A 857 16.46 -9.39 52.13
N VAL A 858 15.89 -10.46 52.66
CA VAL A 858 14.81 -11.22 52.00
C VAL A 858 13.48 -11.01 52.72
N SER A 859 12.40 -10.74 52.01
CA SER A 859 11.08 -10.45 52.61
C SER A 859 9.89 -11.01 51.83
N ASN A 860 8.79 -11.30 52.54
CA ASN A 860 7.44 -11.50 52.00
C ASN A 860 6.38 -10.90 52.95
N ALA A 861 5.09 -11.09 52.63
CA ALA A 861 3.97 -10.56 53.41
C ALA A 861 3.96 -10.99 54.90
N CYS A 862 4.56 -12.13 55.24
CA CYS A 862 4.58 -12.67 56.60
C CYS A 862 5.89 -12.40 57.36
N GLY A 863 6.93 -11.79 56.75
CA GLY A 863 8.16 -11.39 57.46
C GLY A 863 9.40 -11.22 56.59
N SER A 864 10.53 -10.86 57.22
CA SER A 864 11.82 -10.67 56.56
C SER A 864 13.02 -11.17 57.38
N GLU A 865 14.12 -11.51 56.70
CA GLU A 865 15.38 -11.96 57.29
C GLU A 865 16.58 -11.35 56.54
N LEU A 866 17.64 -10.94 57.26
CA LEU A 866 18.86 -10.33 56.72
C LEU A 866 20.01 -11.34 56.72
N SER A 867 20.77 -11.41 55.62
CA SER A 867 21.92 -12.32 55.48
C SER A 867 23.11 -11.95 56.36
N ALA A 868 24.05 -12.90 56.48
CA ALA A 868 25.40 -12.62 56.95
C ALA A 868 26.18 -11.76 55.93
N VAL A 869 27.29 -11.15 56.39
CA VAL A 869 28.17 -10.28 55.60
C VAL A 869 29.11 -11.12 54.71
N GLY A 870 29.22 -10.74 53.44
CA GLY A 870 30.30 -11.15 52.53
C GLY A 870 31.23 -9.99 52.20
N GLU A 871 32.51 -10.11 52.52
CA GLU A 871 33.53 -9.07 52.34
C GLU A 871 34.25 -9.20 50.98
N LEU A 872 34.39 -8.10 50.22
CA LEU A 872 35.19 -8.04 48.98
C LEU A 872 36.44 -7.15 49.18
N ALA A 873 37.62 -7.65 48.78
CA ALA A 873 38.88 -6.89 48.73
C ALA A 873 39.53 -6.91 47.33
N VAL A 874 40.02 -5.75 46.85
CA VAL A 874 40.62 -5.60 45.51
C VAL A 874 42.01 -4.92 45.52
N GLY A 875 43.11 -5.55 45.02
CA GLY A 875 44.45 -4.90 44.89
C GLY A 875 45.72 -5.75 44.60
N GLY A 876 46.88 -5.10 44.30
CA GLY A 876 48.26 -5.67 44.10
C GLY A 876 49.41 -4.69 44.49
N GLY A 877 50.62 -5.15 44.85
CA GLY A 877 51.71 -4.34 45.48
C GLY A 877 52.49 -3.36 44.56
N VAL A 878 52.98 -2.24 45.10
CA VAL A 878 53.59 -1.10 44.34
C VAL A 878 55.05 -0.83 44.74
N PHE A 879 55.96 -0.54 43.79
CA PHE A 879 57.34 -0.15 44.12
C PHE A 879 57.39 1.23 44.80
N THR A 880 58.13 1.32 45.91
CA THR A 880 58.39 2.55 46.67
C THR A 880 59.81 3.05 46.51
N GLN A 881 60.73 2.16 46.14
CA GLN A 881 62.10 2.52 45.78
C GLN A 881 62.53 1.73 44.56
N HIS A 882 63.17 2.45 43.68
CA HIS A 882 63.58 2.06 42.36
C HIS A 882 65.13 2.04 42.30
N PRO A 883 65.77 1.07 41.62
CA PRO A 883 67.22 1.13 41.40
C PRO A 883 67.58 2.35 40.54
N THR A 884 68.80 2.86 40.69
CA THR A 884 69.28 4.07 40.02
C THR A 884 70.58 3.79 39.28
N ASP A 885 70.82 4.54 38.21
CA ASP A 885 72.02 4.44 37.39
C ASP A 885 73.30 4.67 38.20
N GLN A 886 74.37 3.95 37.87
CA GLN A 886 75.70 4.11 38.49
C GLN A 886 76.81 4.03 37.45
N CYS A 887 77.84 4.88 37.58
CA CYS A 887 79.09 4.78 36.83
C CYS A 887 80.26 4.56 37.79
N VAL A 888 81.04 3.51 37.57
CA VAL A 888 82.17 3.15 38.45
C VAL A 888 83.41 2.74 37.68
N GLU A 889 84.59 2.82 38.30
CA GLU A 889 85.81 2.28 37.69
C GLU A 889 85.92 0.76 37.88
N THR A 890 86.65 0.08 36.99
CA THR A 890 86.93 -1.36 37.09
C THR A 890 87.55 -1.69 38.45
N GLY A 891 86.99 -2.71 39.11
CA GLY A 891 87.37 -3.18 40.44
C GLY A 891 86.50 -2.64 41.58
N ALA A 892 85.61 -1.67 41.30
CA ALA A 892 84.67 -1.15 42.29
C ALA A 892 83.60 -2.18 42.70
N THR A 893 82.83 -1.86 43.74
CA THR A 893 81.64 -2.63 44.16
C THR A 893 80.40 -1.76 44.00
N VAL A 894 79.38 -2.30 43.33
CA VAL A 894 78.10 -1.66 43.02
C VAL A 894 76.98 -2.32 43.82
N VAL A 895 76.03 -1.51 44.30
CA VAL A 895 74.84 -1.98 45.00
C VAL A 895 73.60 -1.28 44.41
N LEU A 896 72.64 -2.07 43.91
CA LEU A 896 71.35 -1.62 43.40
C LEU A 896 70.24 -2.01 44.38
N HIS A 897 69.35 -1.08 44.69
CA HIS A 897 68.31 -1.25 45.71
C HIS A 897 66.92 -1.00 45.15
N ALA A 898 65.96 -1.86 45.54
CA ALA A 898 64.55 -1.73 45.22
C ALA A 898 63.67 -2.14 46.42
N SER A 899 62.55 -1.44 46.63
CA SER A 899 61.59 -1.70 47.72
C SER A 899 60.15 -1.58 47.21
N ALA A 900 59.20 -2.35 47.77
CA ALA A 900 57.78 -2.34 47.39
C ALA A 900 56.86 -2.31 48.63
N THR A 901 55.63 -1.78 48.50
CA THR A 901 54.60 -1.77 49.54
C THR A 901 53.97 -3.16 49.70
N GLY A 902 53.84 -3.61 50.95
CA GLY A 902 53.27 -4.92 51.30
C GLY A 902 54.31 -5.88 51.89
N SER A 903 53.89 -7.11 52.20
CA SER A 903 54.76 -8.17 52.75
C SER A 903 54.46 -9.51 52.08
N GLY A 904 55.44 -10.42 52.02
CA GLY A 904 55.24 -11.76 51.44
C GLY A 904 55.59 -11.89 49.96
N PHE A 905 56.30 -10.91 49.38
CA PHE A 905 56.79 -10.97 48.01
C PHE A 905 58.02 -11.86 47.85
N PHE A 906 58.12 -12.52 46.70
CA PHE A 906 59.34 -13.08 46.15
C PHE A 906 60.00 -12.05 45.22
N TRP A 907 61.34 -12.01 45.21
CA TRP A 907 62.13 -11.05 44.44
C TRP A 907 62.92 -11.75 43.33
N ALA A 908 63.04 -11.07 42.19
CA ALA A 908 63.91 -11.48 41.08
C ALA A 908 64.53 -10.24 40.40
N TRP A 909 65.72 -10.40 39.83
CA TRP A 909 66.39 -9.35 39.03
C TRP A 909 66.68 -9.82 37.61
N THR A 910 66.65 -8.90 36.65
CA THR A 910 67.12 -9.12 35.28
C THR A 910 68.27 -8.16 34.96
N LYS A 911 69.14 -8.57 34.03
CA LYS A 911 70.17 -7.76 33.36
C LYS A 911 69.94 -7.88 31.86
N ASP A 912 69.69 -6.77 31.17
CA ASP A 912 69.41 -6.73 29.73
C ASP A 912 68.32 -7.77 29.33
N GLY A 913 67.27 -7.86 30.16
CA GLY A 913 66.16 -8.81 30.00
C GLY A 913 66.43 -10.26 30.44
N LEU A 914 67.66 -10.62 30.81
CA LEU A 914 68.02 -11.97 31.25
C LEU A 914 68.07 -12.10 32.77
N GLY A 915 67.50 -13.18 33.31
CA GLY A 915 67.47 -13.43 34.76
C GLY A 915 68.86 -13.47 35.39
N VAL A 916 69.08 -12.64 36.40
CA VAL A 916 70.32 -12.60 37.18
C VAL A 916 70.26 -13.66 38.27
N THR A 917 71.37 -14.39 38.45
CA THR A 917 71.50 -15.41 39.49
C THR A 917 72.69 -15.12 40.38
N ASN A 918 72.62 -15.58 41.63
CA ASN A 918 73.73 -15.42 42.59
C ASN A 918 74.91 -16.31 42.20
N GLY A 919 76.13 -15.76 42.20
CA GLY A 919 77.36 -16.48 41.89
C GLY A 919 78.48 -15.57 41.37
N GLY A 920 79.74 -15.99 41.58
CA GLY A 920 80.91 -15.21 41.16
C GLY A 920 80.97 -13.85 41.84
N GLN A 921 80.86 -12.78 41.05
CA GLN A 921 80.88 -11.37 41.49
C GLN A 921 79.53 -10.86 42.02
N ILE A 922 78.42 -11.58 41.78
CA ILE A 922 77.04 -11.12 42.02
C ILE A 922 76.39 -11.84 43.21
N SER A 923 75.73 -11.08 44.08
CA SER A 923 74.93 -11.59 45.21
C SER A 923 73.66 -10.76 45.44
N GLY A 924 72.62 -11.34 46.06
CA GLY A 924 71.36 -10.66 46.38
C GLY A 924 70.27 -10.70 45.31
N ALA A 925 70.42 -11.46 44.22
CA ALA A 925 69.51 -11.49 43.07
C ALA A 925 68.08 -11.99 43.35
N THR A 926 67.82 -12.52 44.54
CA THR A 926 66.48 -12.96 44.99
C THR A 926 65.99 -12.14 46.18
N THR A 927 66.49 -10.92 46.31
CA THR A 927 66.12 -9.96 47.36
C THR A 927 65.91 -8.59 46.73
N GLY A 928 65.35 -7.61 47.45
CA GLY A 928 65.26 -6.22 46.97
C GLY A 928 66.61 -5.50 46.86
N THR A 929 67.75 -6.17 46.98
CA THR A 929 69.07 -5.55 46.89
C THR A 929 70.05 -6.45 46.13
N LEU A 930 70.58 -5.96 45.01
CA LEU A 930 71.57 -6.66 44.20
C LEU A 930 72.95 -6.02 44.42
N THR A 931 73.98 -6.83 44.69
CA THR A 931 75.36 -6.38 44.90
C THR A 931 76.30 -7.06 43.92
N ILE A 932 77.13 -6.27 43.24
CA ILE A 932 78.13 -6.70 42.26
C ILE A 932 79.52 -6.21 42.72
N THR A 933 80.41 -7.14 43.08
CA THR A 933 81.76 -6.82 43.58
C THR A 933 82.82 -6.97 42.49
N ASN A 934 83.91 -6.19 42.61
CA ASN A 934 85.04 -6.23 41.68
C ASN A 934 84.58 -6.10 40.21
N VAL A 935 83.77 -5.08 39.95
CA VAL A 935 83.08 -4.82 38.68
C VAL A 935 84.08 -4.77 37.51
N THR A 936 83.71 -5.36 36.39
CA THR A 936 84.46 -5.33 35.12
C THR A 936 83.55 -4.80 34.01
N PRO A 937 84.06 -4.44 32.83
CA PRO A 937 83.22 -3.96 31.73
C PRO A 937 82.10 -4.93 31.31
N ALA A 938 82.25 -6.25 31.57
CA ALA A 938 81.21 -7.24 31.31
C ALA A 938 79.97 -7.13 32.22
N ASN A 939 80.09 -6.41 33.34
CA ASN A 939 78.99 -6.18 34.27
C ASN A 939 78.11 -4.96 33.87
N ALA A 940 78.57 -4.13 32.94
CA ALA A 940 77.79 -3.01 32.39
C ALA A 940 76.53 -3.51 31.68
N GLY A 941 75.43 -2.78 31.81
CA GLY A 941 74.10 -3.12 31.28
C GLY A 941 72.96 -2.59 32.15
N GLU A 942 71.73 -2.89 31.76
CA GLU A 942 70.49 -2.40 32.40
C GLU A 942 69.90 -3.44 33.34
N TYR A 943 69.53 -3.03 34.55
CA TYR A 943 69.01 -3.92 35.59
C TYR A 943 67.59 -3.54 36.02
N ILE A 944 66.71 -4.54 36.18
CA ILE A 944 65.32 -4.38 36.66
C ILE A 944 65.04 -5.35 37.81
N ALA A 945 64.33 -4.90 38.84
CA ALA A 945 63.82 -5.73 39.94
C ALA A 945 62.34 -6.07 39.76
N TYR A 946 61.91 -7.27 40.13
CA TYR A 946 60.52 -7.72 40.14
C TYR A 946 60.11 -8.22 41.54
N ALA A 947 58.89 -7.87 41.97
CA ALA A 947 58.27 -8.34 43.22
C ALA A 947 56.90 -8.99 42.92
N TYR A 948 56.65 -10.21 43.40
CA TYR A 948 55.42 -10.98 43.10
C TYR A 948 54.95 -11.89 44.26
N ASN A 949 53.66 -12.26 44.30
CA ASN A 949 53.04 -13.23 45.23
C ASN A 949 52.54 -14.49 44.47
N THR A 950 52.17 -15.56 45.17
CA THR A 950 51.69 -16.79 44.49
C THR A 950 50.17 -16.77 44.23
N SER A 951 49.81 -16.47 42.98
CA SER A 951 48.51 -16.63 42.27
C SER A 951 47.26 -15.89 42.80
N PRO A 952 46.53 -15.13 41.95
CA PRO A 952 46.86 -14.76 40.57
C PRO A 952 47.96 -13.69 40.57
N LEU A 953 48.99 -13.89 39.76
CA LEU A 953 50.23 -13.11 39.77
C LEU A 953 49.99 -11.66 39.32
N CYS A 954 50.06 -10.69 40.24
CA CYS A 954 50.31 -9.30 39.88
C CYS A 954 51.83 -9.12 39.70
N PHE A 955 52.32 -9.16 38.45
CA PHE A 955 53.72 -8.85 38.15
C PHE A 955 53.91 -7.34 37.99
N ASN A 956 54.64 -6.70 38.91
CA ASN A 956 55.17 -5.35 38.72
C ASN A 956 56.70 -5.43 38.64
N GLY A 957 57.29 -4.78 37.63
CA GLY A 957 58.72 -4.52 37.54
C GLY A 957 59.05 -3.12 38.07
N SER A 958 60.27 -2.91 38.56
CA SER A 958 60.81 -1.57 38.78
C SER A 958 61.09 -0.89 37.44
N ASN A 959 61.42 0.41 37.47
CA ASN A 959 62.19 1.04 36.40
C ASN A 959 63.55 0.33 36.16
N GLU A 960 64.16 0.66 35.03
CA GLU A 960 65.50 0.25 34.63
C GLU A 960 66.58 1.11 35.32
N ALA A 961 67.72 0.49 35.62
CA ALA A 961 68.92 1.16 36.11
C ALA A 961 70.16 0.72 35.33
N ALA A 962 70.86 1.67 34.72
CA ALA A 962 72.05 1.46 33.91
C ALA A 962 73.33 1.45 34.76
N LEU A 963 74.18 0.44 34.57
CA LEU A 963 75.54 0.39 35.11
C LEU A 963 76.56 0.60 34.00
N THR A 964 77.39 1.65 34.10
CA THR A 964 78.53 1.93 33.20
C THR A 964 79.88 1.79 33.92
N VAL A 965 80.93 1.40 33.19
CA VAL A 965 82.25 1.10 33.77
C VAL A 965 83.37 1.82 32.98
N ASP A 966 84.24 2.56 33.68
CA ASP A 966 85.43 3.28 33.17
C ASP A 966 85.20 4.44 32.16
N ALA A 967 84.02 5.07 32.15
CA ALA A 967 83.71 6.21 31.28
C ALA A 967 82.84 7.28 31.97
N CYS A 968 83.30 7.80 33.11
CA CYS A 968 82.46 8.60 34.00
C CYS A 968 82.55 10.15 33.86
N ASN A 969 83.23 10.72 32.86
CA ASN A 969 83.21 12.18 32.63
C ASN A 969 83.57 12.57 31.16
N PRO A 970 82.74 13.29 30.40
CA PRO A 970 82.98 13.56 28.98
C PRO A 970 83.72 14.88 28.60
N CYS A 971 84.01 15.84 29.49
CA CYS A 971 84.60 17.14 29.03
C CYS A 971 85.71 17.68 29.96
N PRO A 972 86.99 17.56 29.57
CA PRO A 972 88.12 18.01 30.38
C PRO A 972 88.70 19.40 30.00
N THR A 973 88.45 19.94 28.79
CA THR A 973 89.16 21.11 28.26
C THR A 973 88.19 22.19 27.72
N PRO A 974 88.25 23.47 28.17
CA PRO A 974 87.34 24.52 27.68
C PRO A 974 87.43 24.78 26.17
N GLY A 975 86.37 24.42 25.43
CA GLY A 975 86.24 24.64 23.98
C GLY A 975 86.65 23.46 23.09
N ASP A 976 87.36 22.48 23.64
CA ASP A 976 87.78 21.22 23.01
C ASP A 976 87.13 20.09 23.82
N PHE A 977 85.94 19.69 23.38
CA PHE A 977 84.99 18.86 24.14
C PHE A 977 85.08 17.38 23.81
N ASP A 978 85.73 16.97 22.72
CA ASP A 978 86.15 15.58 22.51
C ASP A 978 87.60 15.29 22.94
N ASP A 979 88.33 16.31 23.41
CA ASP A 979 89.69 16.24 23.97
C ASP A 979 90.72 15.71 22.96
N ASP A 980 90.53 16.04 21.68
CA ASP A 980 91.42 15.64 20.60
C ASP A 980 92.57 16.64 20.32
N GLY A 981 92.49 17.82 20.94
CA GLY A 981 93.56 18.81 21.01
C GLY A 981 93.38 20.00 20.07
N ASP A 982 92.27 20.09 19.33
CA ASP A 982 91.88 21.31 18.61
C ASP A 982 90.43 21.76 18.90
N ILE A 983 89.98 22.83 18.24
CA ILE A 983 88.63 23.35 18.42
C ILE A 983 88.02 23.41 17.02
N ASP A 984 87.13 22.46 16.72
CA ASP A 984 86.54 22.28 15.41
C ASP A 984 85.01 22.04 15.45
N LEU A 985 84.44 21.50 14.37
CA LEU A 985 82.99 21.28 14.26
C LEU A 985 82.51 20.09 15.11
N ALA A 986 83.36 19.13 15.44
CA ALA A 986 83.04 18.01 16.32
C ALA A 986 82.77 18.51 17.76
N ASP A 987 83.54 19.50 18.22
CA ASP A 987 83.29 20.14 19.51
C ASP A 987 81.96 20.88 19.57
N VAL A 988 81.57 21.53 18.47
CA VAL A 988 80.27 22.21 18.37
C VAL A 988 79.12 21.21 18.47
N GLN A 989 79.27 20.04 17.84
CA GLN A 989 78.27 18.97 17.91
C GLN A 989 78.06 18.52 19.37
N ILE A 990 79.14 18.28 20.12
CA ILE A 990 79.09 17.87 21.52
C ILE A 990 78.50 18.98 22.40
N PHE A 991 78.87 20.24 22.14
CA PHE A 991 78.31 21.39 22.83
C PHE A 991 76.77 21.48 22.65
N VAL A 992 76.26 21.22 21.44
CA VAL A 992 74.81 21.21 21.17
C VAL A 992 74.10 20.02 21.84
N GLU A 993 74.73 18.85 21.86
CA GLU A 993 74.17 17.63 22.47
C GLU A 993 74.04 17.71 24.00
N CYS A 994 74.75 18.64 24.64
CA CYS A 994 74.64 18.93 26.07
C CYS A 994 73.35 19.67 26.47
N PHE A 995 72.52 20.08 25.50
CA PHE A 995 71.19 20.61 25.76
C PHE A 995 70.11 19.52 25.62
N ASP A 996 69.08 19.60 26.47
CA ASP A 996 67.89 18.78 26.31
C ASP A 996 66.90 19.39 25.29
N GLU A 997 65.78 18.71 25.04
CA GLU A 997 64.76 19.14 24.08
C GLU A 997 64.13 20.51 24.41
N ASN A 998 64.32 21.02 25.63
CA ASN A 998 63.86 22.32 26.11
C ASN A 998 65.00 23.34 26.22
N ILE A 999 66.19 23.01 25.70
CA ILE A 999 67.39 23.86 25.65
C ILE A 999 67.95 24.15 27.07
N PHE A 1000 67.70 23.26 28.03
CA PHE A 1000 68.37 23.30 29.34
C PHE A 1000 69.61 22.41 29.35
N LEU A 1001 70.61 22.83 30.12
CA LEU A 1001 71.86 22.10 30.25
C LEU A 1001 71.63 20.79 31.01
N LYS A 1002 72.07 19.67 30.43
CA LYS A 1002 72.04 18.39 31.13
C LYS A 1002 72.98 18.45 32.34
N PRO A 1003 72.60 17.90 33.52
CA PRO A 1003 73.40 17.98 34.74
C PRO A 1003 74.84 17.43 34.62
N ALA A 1004 75.07 16.49 33.71
CA ALA A 1004 76.39 15.91 33.44
C ALA A 1004 77.31 16.80 32.57
N CYS A 1005 76.81 17.92 32.03
CA CYS A 1005 77.49 18.80 31.09
C CYS A 1005 77.82 20.19 31.67
N GLU A 1006 77.74 20.43 32.99
CA GLU A 1006 77.94 21.78 33.59
C GLU A 1006 79.24 22.50 33.17
N CYS A 1007 80.25 21.74 32.74
CA CYS A 1007 81.55 22.21 32.27
C CYS A 1007 81.54 22.94 30.91
N VAL A 1008 80.46 22.91 30.11
CA VAL A 1008 80.37 23.70 28.86
C VAL A 1008 80.04 25.18 29.08
N ASN A 1009 79.70 25.59 30.31
CA ASN A 1009 79.58 27.01 30.68
C ASN A 1009 80.98 27.57 31.03
N LEU A 1010 81.54 28.38 30.13
CA LEU A 1010 82.92 28.84 30.18
C LEU A 1010 83.08 30.17 30.93
N ASN A 1011 81.98 30.82 31.33
CA ASN A 1011 81.96 32.10 32.05
C ASN A 1011 81.44 31.95 33.48
N PRO A 1012 82.30 31.74 34.49
CA PRO A 1012 81.91 31.35 35.86
C PRO A 1012 81.17 32.43 36.68
N GLY A 1013 80.80 33.56 36.08
CA GLY A 1013 79.98 34.61 36.67
C GLY A 1013 78.53 34.67 36.17
N SER A 1014 78.17 33.89 35.14
CA SER A 1014 76.82 33.82 34.57
C SER A 1014 76.22 32.43 34.80
N PRO A 1015 75.01 32.31 35.38
CA PRO A 1015 74.37 31.02 35.62
C PRO A 1015 73.67 30.44 34.37
N VAL A 1016 73.84 31.07 33.21
CA VAL A 1016 73.21 30.68 31.94
C VAL A 1016 74.25 30.67 30.82
N ILE A 1017 74.12 29.73 29.89
CA ILE A 1017 74.89 29.75 28.64
C ILE A 1017 74.49 31.00 27.88
N ASP A 1018 75.47 31.83 27.55
CA ASP A 1018 75.26 33.04 26.78
C ASP A 1018 76.19 33.13 25.56
N LEU A 1019 76.11 34.25 24.86
CA LEU A 1019 76.85 34.45 23.62
C LEU A 1019 78.38 34.31 23.82
N ALA A 1020 78.88 34.59 25.02
CA ALA A 1020 80.31 34.53 25.30
C ALA A 1020 80.81 33.08 25.51
N ASP A 1021 79.93 32.12 25.83
CA ASP A 1021 80.29 30.68 25.82
C ASP A 1021 80.38 30.14 24.39
N TRP A 1022 79.60 30.72 23.46
CA TRP A 1022 79.68 30.41 22.03
C TRP A 1022 80.87 31.07 21.32
N GLU A 1023 81.43 32.15 21.88
CA GLU A 1023 82.53 32.90 21.27
C GLU A 1023 83.83 32.09 21.14
N VAL A 1024 83.99 30.97 21.88
CA VAL A 1024 85.14 30.07 21.72
C VAL A 1024 85.20 29.45 20.31
N PHE A 1025 84.05 29.31 19.66
CA PHE A 1025 83.92 28.82 18.28
C PHE A 1025 83.99 29.94 17.22
N ALA A 1026 84.06 31.21 17.62
CA ALA A 1026 84.13 32.34 16.68
C ALA A 1026 85.30 32.27 15.66
N PRO A 1027 86.49 31.71 15.99
CA PRO A 1027 87.55 31.50 15.00
C PRO A 1027 87.14 30.60 13.83
N LEU A 1028 86.23 29.64 14.05
CA LEU A 1028 85.69 28.76 12.99
C LEU A 1028 84.79 29.53 12.01
N LEU A 1029 84.26 30.69 12.41
CA LEU A 1029 83.36 31.52 11.62
C LEU A 1029 84.07 32.62 10.78
N THR A 1030 85.40 32.77 10.90
CA THR A 1030 86.17 33.87 10.26
C THR A 1030 87.37 33.43 9.40
N GLY A 1031 87.52 32.12 9.13
CA GLY A 1031 88.35 31.60 8.02
C GLY A 1031 87.67 31.80 6.65
N PRO A 1032 88.37 31.58 5.52
CA PRO A 1032 87.78 31.80 4.19
C PRO A 1032 86.53 30.96 3.93
#